data_AF-A0A0N4WGC6-F1
#
_entry.id   AF-A0A0N4WGC6-F1
#
_cell.length_a   1.000
_cell.length_b   1.000
_cell.length_c   1.000
_cell.angle_alpha   90.00
_cell.angle_beta   90.00
_cell.angle_gamma   90.00
#
_symmetry.space_group_name_H-M   'P 1'
#
loop_
_entity.id
_entity.type
_entity.pdbx_description
1 polymer ?
#
loop_
_entity_poly.entity_id
_entity_poly.type
_entity_poly.pdbx_seq_one_letter_code
_entity_poly.pdbx_strand_id
1 'polypeptide(L)'
;LNQLSVTALRYIAHLTKVRGYKVIVRLLPHHVSFLDKLLTVLEQYTGNIGTDLYERHMLLLWLWIVCKNPFDFRRFDPLDQPGSTTSRILSVASSYLKYPWSTPAAILVIAQCLARHDCIPLIPNIVSECAGHLIHNSENLLCHAVLICAILKHVDRKHLLPHVSSIREAVAVHFPLKKSEKDSLTRKVFIKLVQRLALVVLKPRLAAWRYRRGRRRLEENLMAPKANGDLVSANDYLNNNHSGANDICMEEDEDEHPDEVVEWAIGCVLCALSDDHTTVRWSAAKGVGRITARLPKEFAVQVVDSILSSNFHRLAGHCSWHGGCLALAELSRRGFLLPEALDRVLKQALFYEEPMGRHAFGSNVRDAACYVLWAFARAYEPDELKTFVDSVATSLMCVALFDREVNLRRAASAAFQENVGRQANFPDGIALLTTVDYYTVGNRWRCYTKACLEVVRYPKYADAIVDHLVDNKVTHWDELIREQAAMALGLLAPLHSEYVSNKLGSLLNGCVDISILIFPIVHRHGYLLALSHCIRGLLLAGFPCSNDVRASFILLRTSLDNKWALARHSAVDALGEIFSRRPCKEWIPPVFDALFCAVEDYTTDCHGDIGRFVSGCYLGSSIFQNLSSPRTNLSFFHNTFAIHCQQFTVMSMISFRFVLNLFYSIPISQTAALFLKDSVFLSITPLLLCEEYYTDLICGFVISAGGVSEGTTMRASQALMEYQLSTSKDLKRFLETVADLFDVGRKVVRIGDSVLRLLPQILSRLHVLEQCPDSSTALSRLLLHLTKIVNSRTASPFRIKCALNSLCSLLGCNRDSITWRTAMQLVVRSLSSSLPVVRRAAAEGLYENVCLTDVDDQVLLLLTETVWQDTSPTAMVSIHDAASTIERILLLEGDSSKTMLS
;
A
#
# COMPACT_ATOMS: atom_id res chain seq x y z
N LEU A 1 -23.75 -10.58 -44.26
CA LEU A 1 -23.89 -9.17 -43.79
C LEU A 1 -22.99 -8.27 -44.64
N ASN A 2 -23.39 -7.02 -44.96
CA ASN A 2 -22.49 -6.07 -45.62
C ASN A 2 -21.45 -5.50 -44.64
N GLN A 3 -20.37 -4.88 -45.15
CA GLN A 3 -19.26 -4.38 -44.33
C GLN A 3 -19.70 -3.35 -43.28
N LEU A 4 -20.65 -2.47 -43.61
CA LEU A 4 -21.19 -1.48 -42.67
C LEU A 4 -21.87 -2.16 -41.46
N SER A 5 -22.67 -3.21 -41.71
CA SER A 5 -23.37 -3.96 -40.66
C SER A 5 -22.38 -4.68 -39.74
N VAL A 6 -21.33 -5.26 -40.31
CA VAL A 6 -20.25 -5.94 -39.57
C VAL A 6 -19.56 -4.94 -38.64
N THR A 7 -19.17 -3.78 -39.17
CA THR A 7 -18.54 -2.71 -38.39
C THR A 7 -19.47 -2.17 -37.28
N ALA A 8 -20.75 -1.97 -37.58
CA ALA A 8 -21.73 -1.52 -36.59
C ALA A 8 -21.89 -2.53 -35.44
N LEU A 9 -22.00 -3.83 -35.75
CA LEU A 9 -22.09 -4.88 -34.74
C LEU A 9 -20.85 -4.92 -33.84
N ARG A 10 -19.64 -4.71 -34.40
CA ARG A 10 -18.40 -4.58 -33.61
C ARG A 10 -18.48 -3.42 -32.62
N TYR A 11 -18.87 -2.23 -33.08
CA TYR A 11 -19.02 -1.07 -32.18
C TYR A 11 -20.05 -1.30 -31.08
N ILE A 12 -21.19 -1.91 -31.42
CA ILE A 12 -22.22 -2.25 -30.43
C ILE A 12 -21.66 -3.27 -29.42
N ALA A 13 -20.90 -4.27 -29.86
CA ALA A 13 -20.23 -5.21 -28.98
C ALA A 13 -19.28 -4.51 -27.99
N HIS A 14 -18.49 -3.54 -28.45
CA HIS A 14 -17.65 -2.73 -27.57
C HIS A 14 -18.48 -1.93 -26.55
N LEU A 15 -19.61 -1.35 -26.96
CA LEU A 15 -20.52 -0.67 -26.04
C LEU A 15 -21.09 -1.61 -24.97
N THR A 16 -21.35 -2.89 -25.30
CA THR A 16 -21.78 -3.88 -24.29
C THR A 16 -20.71 -4.15 -23.24
N LYS A 17 -19.42 -4.07 -23.58
CA LYS A 17 -18.33 -4.23 -22.61
C LYS A 17 -18.24 -3.05 -21.65
N VAL A 18 -18.51 -1.83 -22.13
CA VAL A 18 -18.40 -0.59 -21.33
C VAL A 18 -19.63 -0.35 -20.45
N ARG A 19 -20.85 -0.43 -21.03
CA ARG A 19 -22.11 -0.11 -20.33
C ARG A 19 -22.84 -1.34 -19.80
N GLY A 20 -22.43 -2.53 -20.20
CA GLY A 20 -23.09 -3.79 -19.90
C GLY A 20 -24.18 -4.15 -20.94
N TYR A 21 -24.21 -5.41 -21.34
CA TYR A 21 -25.13 -5.91 -22.38
C TYR A 21 -26.61 -5.62 -22.10
N LYS A 22 -27.05 -5.60 -20.82
CA LYS A 22 -28.45 -5.35 -20.45
C LYS A 22 -28.95 -3.98 -20.86
N VAL A 23 -28.07 -2.98 -20.90
CA VAL A 23 -28.42 -1.62 -21.32
C VAL A 23 -28.58 -1.59 -22.83
N ILE A 24 -27.60 -2.15 -23.55
CA ILE A 24 -27.54 -2.13 -25.00
C ILE A 24 -28.65 -2.96 -25.65
N VAL A 25 -28.94 -4.16 -25.14
CA VAL A 25 -29.95 -5.03 -25.73
C VAL A 25 -31.36 -4.42 -25.70
N ARG A 26 -31.65 -3.52 -24.75
CA ARG A 26 -32.94 -2.79 -24.71
C ARG A 26 -33.11 -1.81 -25.88
N LEU A 27 -32.03 -1.45 -26.55
CA LEU A 27 -32.02 -0.55 -27.70
C LEU A 27 -32.11 -1.31 -29.03
N LEU A 28 -32.04 -2.64 -29.02
CA LEU A 28 -32.11 -3.45 -30.23
C LEU A 28 -33.58 -3.62 -30.68
N PRO A 29 -33.86 -3.60 -32.00
CA PRO A 29 -35.18 -3.90 -32.53
C PRO A 29 -35.60 -5.32 -32.14
N HIS A 30 -36.71 -5.51 -31.46
CA HIS A 30 -37.12 -6.82 -30.93
C HIS A 30 -38.38 -7.37 -31.60
N HIS A 31 -38.75 -6.88 -32.79
CA HIS A 31 -39.91 -7.38 -33.52
C HIS A 31 -39.70 -8.83 -33.99
N VAL A 32 -40.76 -9.64 -34.02
CA VAL A 32 -40.66 -11.09 -34.29
C VAL A 32 -40.20 -11.39 -35.72
N SER A 33 -40.42 -10.46 -36.66
CA SER A 33 -39.92 -10.57 -38.04
C SER A 33 -38.39 -10.67 -38.15
N PHE A 34 -37.66 -10.36 -37.08
CA PHE A 34 -36.21 -10.53 -37.04
C PHE A 34 -35.79 -11.96 -36.69
N LEU A 35 -36.69 -12.81 -36.18
CA LEU A 35 -36.36 -14.16 -35.71
C LEU A 35 -35.70 -15.00 -36.81
N ASP A 36 -36.38 -15.19 -37.94
CA ASP A 36 -35.85 -15.99 -39.05
C ASP A 36 -34.59 -15.36 -39.65
N LYS A 37 -34.56 -14.03 -39.83
CA LYS A 37 -33.38 -13.30 -40.32
C LYS A 37 -32.14 -13.52 -39.45
N LEU A 38 -32.30 -13.47 -38.13
CA LEU A 38 -31.22 -13.67 -37.19
C LEU A 38 -30.74 -15.13 -37.19
N LEU A 39 -31.67 -16.09 -37.27
CA LEU A 39 -31.35 -17.51 -37.36
C LEU A 39 -30.57 -17.81 -38.65
N THR A 40 -31.07 -17.39 -39.81
CA THR A 40 -30.39 -17.60 -41.09
C THR A 40 -28.98 -17.01 -41.11
N VAL A 41 -28.80 -15.80 -40.56
CA VAL A 41 -27.45 -15.18 -40.48
C VAL A 41 -26.55 -15.96 -39.52
N LEU A 42 -27.06 -16.39 -38.36
CA LEU A 42 -26.28 -17.16 -37.39
C LEU A 42 -25.92 -18.57 -37.90
N GLU A 43 -26.78 -19.18 -38.72
CA GLU A 43 -26.57 -20.48 -39.37
C GLU A 43 -25.52 -20.41 -40.49
N GLN A 44 -25.40 -19.26 -41.17
CA GLN A 44 -24.36 -19.04 -42.20
C GLN A 44 -22.94 -18.99 -41.63
N TYR A 45 -22.81 -18.65 -40.34
CA TYR A 45 -21.52 -18.64 -39.65
C TYR A 45 -21.05 -20.08 -39.34
N THR A 46 -20.40 -20.71 -40.33
CA THR A 46 -19.77 -22.04 -40.22
C THR A 46 -18.24 -21.92 -40.18
N GLY A 47 -17.56 -22.86 -39.51
CA GLY A 47 -16.09 -22.95 -39.52
C GLY A 47 -15.32 -22.20 -38.42
N ASN A 48 -13.99 -22.12 -38.58
CA ASN A 48 -13.04 -21.69 -37.55
C ASN A 48 -13.15 -20.20 -37.24
N ILE A 49 -13.06 -19.84 -35.97
CA ILE A 49 -13.33 -18.49 -35.46
C ILE A 49 -12.16 -17.57 -35.82
N GLY A 50 -12.46 -16.52 -36.57
CA GLY A 50 -11.50 -15.49 -36.93
C GLY A 50 -11.88 -14.15 -36.30
N THR A 51 -12.10 -13.16 -37.15
CA THR A 51 -12.34 -11.75 -36.78
C THR A 51 -13.81 -11.41 -36.48
N ASP A 52 -14.72 -12.39 -36.55
CA ASP A 52 -16.18 -12.22 -36.51
C ASP A 52 -16.82 -12.51 -35.13
N LEU A 53 -15.97 -12.61 -34.10
CA LEU A 53 -16.31 -12.85 -32.70
C LEU A 53 -17.41 -11.91 -32.17
N TYR A 54 -17.25 -10.62 -32.43
CA TYR A 54 -18.08 -9.57 -31.85
C TYR A 54 -19.47 -9.56 -32.47
N GLU A 55 -19.53 -9.84 -33.77
CA GLU A 55 -20.70 -9.94 -34.61
C GLU A 55 -21.56 -11.11 -34.15
N ARG A 56 -20.96 -12.30 -34.05
CA ARG A 56 -21.65 -13.51 -33.58
C ARG A 56 -22.18 -13.34 -32.15
N HIS A 57 -21.39 -12.76 -31.24
CA HIS A 57 -21.82 -12.48 -29.87
C HIS A 57 -23.03 -11.52 -29.84
N MET A 58 -22.99 -10.44 -30.62
CA MET A 58 -24.08 -9.47 -30.67
C MET A 58 -25.35 -10.03 -31.31
N LEU A 59 -25.22 -10.82 -32.36
CA LEU A 59 -26.34 -11.50 -33.01
C LEU A 59 -27.03 -12.49 -32.06
N LEU A 60 -26.28 -13.22 -31.22
CA LEU A 60 -26.85 -14.08 -30.18
C LEU A 60 -27.61 -13.28 -29.10
N LEU A 61 -27.07 -12.15 -28.65
CA LEU A 61 -27.78 -11.25 -27.72
C LEU A 61 -29.04 -10.64 -28.34
N TRP A 62 -29.00 -10.38 -29.65
CA TRP A 62 -30.16 -9.92 -30.40
C TRP A 62 -31.21 -11.03 -30.53
N LEU A 63 -30.79 -12.25 -30.86
CA LEU A 63 -31.68 -13.41 -30.87
C LEU A 63 -32.33 -13.62 -29.50
N TRP A 64 -31.57 -13.49 -28.41
CA TRP A 64 -32.10 -13.61 -27.04
C TRP A 64 -33.25 -12.63 -26.75
N ILE A 65 -33.16 -11.36 -27.17
CA ILE A 65 -34.25 -10.39 -26.95
C ILE A 65 -35.46 -10.66 -27.86
N VAL A 66 -35.24 -11.15 -29.08
CA VAL A 66 -36.34 -11.57 -29.97
C VAL A 66 -37.06 -12.81 -29.43
N CYS A 67 -36.35 -13.77 -28.85
CA CYS A 67 -36.94 -14.97 -28.23
C CYS A 67 -37.81 -14.68 -27.00
N LYS A 68 -37.75 -13.47 -26.43
CA LYS A 68 -38.63 -13.04 -25.33
C LYS A 68 -40.05 -12.69 -25.74
N ASN A 69 -40.32 -12.53 -27.03
CA ASN A 69 -41.67 -12.24 -27.50
C ASN A 69 -42.63 -13.38 -27.18
N PRO A 70 -43.88 -13.11 -26.75
CA PRO A 70 -44.77 -14.14 -26.21
C PRO A 70 -45.43 -15.07 -27.25
N PHE A 71 -45.10 -14.95 -28.53
CA PHE A 71 -45.71 -15.75 -29.60
C PHE A 71 -45.11 -17.14 -29.67
N ASP A 72 -45.95 -18.18 -29.74
CA ASP A 72 -45.53 -19.58 -29.92
C ASP A 72 -44.64 -19.74 -31.15
N PHE A 73 -43.47 -20.37 -30.98
CA PHE A 73 -42.53 -20.61 -32.07
C PHE A 73 -43.10 -21.48 -33.17
N ARG A 74 -44.09 -22.32 -32.88
CA ARG A 74 -44.77 -23.16 -33.88
C ARG A 74 -45.43 -22.37 -35.00
N ARG A 75 -45.76 -21.10 -34.75
CA ARG A 75 -46.34 -20.21 -35.79
C ARG A 75 -45.35 -19.83 -36.88
N PHE A 76 -44.06 -20.06 -36.66
CA PHE A 76 -42.98 -19.74 -37.60
C PHE A 76 -42.37 -20.99 -38.24
N ASP A 77 -42.90 -22.17 -37.89
CA ASP A 77 -42.49 -23.42 -38.50
C ASP A 77 -43.03 -23.51 -39.95
N PRO A 78 -42.28 -24.11 -40.89
CA PRO A 78 -42.85 -24.59 -42.14
C PRO A 78 -43.99 -25.57 -41.84
N LEU A 79 -45.04 -25.55 -42.66
CA LEU A 79 -46.25 -26.37 -42.48
C LEU A 79 -45.94 -27.87 -42.30
N ASP A 80 -44.87 -28.36 -42.94
CA ASP A 80 -44.49 -29.77 -42.94
C ASP A 80 -43.49 -30.15 -41.82
N GLN A 81 -43.02 -29.19 -41.02
CA GLN A 81 -41.95 -29.40 -40.02
C GLN A 81 -42.24 -28.72 -38.68
N PRO A 82 -43.25 -29.19 -37.91
CA PRO A 82 -43.55 -28.65 -36.59
C PRO A 82 -42.39 -28.87 -35.61
N GLY A 83 -42.04 -27.85 -34.84
CA GLY A 83 -40.90 -27.80 -33.92
C GLY A 83 -39.57 -27.41 -34.58
N SER A 84 -39.53 -27.14 -35.88
CA SER A 84 -38.29 -26.80 -36.59
C SER A 84 -37.67 -25.49 -36.11
N THR A 85 -38.44 -24.45 -35.85
CA THR A 85 -37.94 -23.15 -35.36
C THR A 85 -37.24 -23.30 -34.02
N THR A 86 -37.88 -24.00 -33.07
CA THR A 86 -37.28 -24.28 -31.75
C THR A 86 -35.99 -25.08 -31.88
N SER A 87 -35.99 -26.10 -32.75
CA SER A 87 -34.81 -26.93 -33.01
C SER A 87 -33.67 -26.13 -33.64
N ARG A 88 -33.97 -25.21 -34.58
CA ARG A 88 -33.00 -24.27 -35.17
C ARG A 88 -32.39 -23.36 -34.10
N ILE A 89 -33.21 -22.74 -33.25
CA ILE A 89 -32.73 -21.85 -32.18
C ILE A 89 -31.76 -22.60 -31.24
N LEU A 90 -32.17 -23.79 -30.79
CA LEU A 90 -31.33 -24.60 -29.88
C LEU A 90 -30.07 -25.10 -30.56
N SER A 91 -30.16 -25.60 -31.80
CA SER A 91 -28.99 -26.03 -32.58
C SER A 91 -27.97 -24.90 -32.74
N VAL A 92 -28.44 -23.71 -33.16
CA VAL A 92 -27.62 -22.51 -33.27
C VAL A 92 -26.97 -22.21 -31.92
N ALA A 93 -27.75 -22.02 -30.85
CA ALA A 93 -27.21 -21.62 -29.56
C ALA A 93 -26.25 -22.67 -28.96
N SER A 94 -26.57 -23.96 -29.06
CA SER A 94 -25.72 -25.06 -28.58
C SER A 94 -24.39 -25.13 -29.32
N SER A 95 -24.37 -24.84 -30.63
CA SER A 95 -23.12 -24.80 -31.41
C SER A 95 -22.10 -23.77 -30.89
N TYR A 96 -22.57 -22.74 -30.15
CA TYR A 96 -21.76 -21.68 -29.56
C TYR A 96 -21.31 -21.94 -28.12
N LEU A 97 -21.74 -23.04 -27.48
CA LEU A 97 -21.36 -23.38 -26.10
C LEU A 97 -19.89 -23.77 -25.96
N LYS A 98 -19.30 -24.34 -27.01
CA LYS A 98 -17.88 -24.74 -27.07
C LYS A 98 -16.88 -23.57 -27.12
N TYR A 99 -17.37 -22.34 -27.21
CA TYR A 99 -16.55 -21.15 -27.44
C TYR A 99 -16.66 -20.16 -26.27
N PRO A 100 -15.60 -20.02 -25.43
CA PRO A 100 -15.66 -19.29 -24.16
C PRO A 100 -16.21 -17.85 -24.24
N TRP A 101 -16.02 -17.17 -25.37
CA TRP A 101 -16.42 -15.77 -25.59
C TRP A 101 -17.90 -15.59 -25.99
N SER A 102 -18.51 -16.57 -26.65
CA SER A 102 -19.95 -16.55 -27.01
C SER A 102 -20.81 -17.23 -25.97
N THR A 103 -20.22 -18.10 -25.15
CA THR A 103 -20.90 -18.89 -24.11
C THR A 103 -21.95 -18.09 -23.32
N PRO A 104 -21.69 -16.85 -22.83
CA PRO A 104 -22.70 -16.13 -22.05
C PRO A 104 -23.96 -15.75 -22.84
N ALA A 105 -23.83 -15.41 -24.13
CA ALA A 105 -24.97 -15.01 -24.97
C ALA A 105 -25.77 -16.24 -25.42
N ALA A 106 -25.08 -17.30 -25.86
CA ALA A 106 -25.70 -18.57 -26.21
C ALA A 106 -26.50 -19.17 -25.05
N ILE A 107 -25.92 -19.19 -23.84
CA ILE A 107 -26.60 -19.66 -22.62
C ILE A 107 -27.89 -18.87 -22.34
N LEU A 108 -27.87 -17.54 -22.56
CA LEU A 108 -29.07 -16.73 -22.38
C LEU A 108 -30.18 -17.10 -23.36
N VAL A 109 -29.84 -17.38 -24.63
CA VAL A 109 -30.81 -17.86 -25.64
C VAL A 109 -31.44 -19.17 -25.18
N ILE A 110 -30.62 -20.17 -24.83
CA ILE A 110 -31.11 -21.50 -24.41
C ILE A 110 -32.01 -21.37 -23.17
N ALA A 111 -31.54 -20.68 -22.12
CA ALA A 111 -32.32 -20.50 -20.90
C ALA A 111 -33.62 -19.70 -21.14
N GLN A 112 -33.61 -18.75 -22.07
CA GLN A 112 -34.81 -18.01 -22.45
C GLN A 112 -35.79 -18.88 -23.24
N CYS A 113 -35.32 -19.74 -24.13
CA CYS A 113 -36.17 -20.71 -24.82
C CYS A 113 -36.86 -21.63 -23.81
N LEU A 114 -36.10 -22.23 -22.89
CA LEU A 114 -36.66 -23.12 -21.86
C LEU A 114 -37.63 -22.44 -20.89
N ALA A 115 -37.54 -21.12 -20.73
CA ALA A 115 -38.48 -20.36 -19.90
C ALA A 115 -39.84 -20.14 -20.57
N ARG A 116 -40.00 -20.48 -21.86
CA ARG A 116 -41.24 -20.29 -22.60
C ARG A 116 -42.16 -21.50 -22.49
N HIS A 117 -43.46 -21.24 -22.55
CA HIS A 117 -44.49 -22.26 -22.44
C HIS A 117 -44.39 -23.36 -23.51
N ASP A 118 -44.09 -22.98 -24.75
CA ASP A 118 -43.96 -23.89 -25.92
C ASP A 118 -42.72 -24.80 -25.86
N CYS A 119 -41.76 -24.50 -24.97
CA CYS A 119 -40.49 -25.22 -24.85
C CYS A 119 -40.31 -25.97 -23.52
N ILE A 120 -41.30 -25.91 -22.61
CA ILE A 120 -41.27 -26.64 -21.32
C ILE A 120 -40.92 -28.14 -21.48
N PRO A 121 -41.45 -28.88 -22.48
CA PRO A 121 -41.15 -30.29 -22.64
C PRO A 121 -39.67 -30.62 -22.90
N LEU A 122 -38.85 -29.62 -23.26
CA LEU A 122 -37.42 -29.79 -23.54
C LEU A 122 -36.53 -29.70 -22.29
N ILE A 123 -37.09 -29.22 -21.17
CA ILE A 123 -36.34 -29.03 -19.91
C ILE A 123 -35.69 -30.34 -19.41
N PRO A 124 -36.40 -31.49 -19.33
CA PRO A 124 -35.81 -32.71 -18.77
C PRO A 124 -34.56 -33.17 -19.52
N ASN A 125 -34.59 -33.16 -20.85
CA ASN A 125 -33.48 -33.62 -21.69
C ASN A 125 -32.26 -32.72 -21.52
N ILE A 126 -32.43 -31.39 -21.62
CA ILE A 126 -31.31 -30.44 -21.52
C ILE A 126 -30.72 -30.41 -20.12
N VAL A 127 -31.56 -30.51 -19.08
CA VAL A 127 -31.07 -30.58 -17.70
C VAL A 127 -30.30 -31.89 -17.46
N SER A 128 -30.80 -33.02 -17.94
CA SER A 128 -30.11 -34.31 -17.84
C SER A 128 -28.77 -34.31 -18.57
N GLU A 129 -28.71 -33.76 -19.78
CA GLU A 129 -27.46 -33.59 -20.54
C GLU A 129 -26.45 -32.76 -19.76
N CYS A 130 -26.86 -31.58 -19.27
CA CYS A 130 -26.00 -30.72 -18.47
C CYS A 130 -25.53 -31.43 -17.18
N ALA A 131 -26.41 -32.14 -16.48
CA ALA A 131 -26.08 -32.88 -15.27
C ALA A 131 -25.04 -33.98 -15.56
N GLY A 132 -25.16 -34.71 -16.67
CA GLY A 132 -24.15 -35.67 -17.12
C GLY A 132 -22.77 -35.02 -17.32
N HIS A 133 -22.71 -33.85 -17.96
CA HIS A 133 -21.47 -33.09 -18.14
C HIS A 133 -20.81 -32.67 -16.81
N LEU A 134 -21.63 -32.39 -15.79
CA LEU A 134 -21.16 -32.09 -14.43
C LEU A 134 -20.59 -33.35 -13.76
N ILE A 135 -21.33 -34.47 -13.78
CA ILE A 135 -20.92 -35.74 -13.15
C ILE A 135 -19.58 -36.24 -13.73
N HIS A 136 -19.44 -36.20 -15.06
CA HIS A 136 -18.24 -36.69 -15.74
C HIS A 136 -17.07 -35.70 -15.77
N ASN A 137 -17.20 -34.53 -15.13
CA ASN A 137 -16.16 -33.51 -15.10
C ASN A 137 -15.60 -33.16 -16.49
N SER A 138 -16.50 -32.94 -17.45
CA SER A 138 -16.13 -32.69 -18.86
C SER A 138 -15.27 -31.44 -19.05
N GLU A 139 -14.52 -31.35 -20.16
CA GLU A 139 -13.66 -30.19 -20.48
C GLU A 139 -14.41 -28.84 -20.45
N ASN A 140 -15.68 -28.84 -20.83
CA ASN A 140 -16.55 -27.65 -20.83
C ASN A 140 -17.41 -27.52 -19.56
N LEU A 141 -16.94 -28.04 -18.42
CA LEU A 141 -17.68 -28.03 -17.14
C LEU A 141 -18.24 -26.65 -16.79
N LEU A 142 -17.41 -25.60 -16.88
CA LEU A 142 -17.79 -24.23 -16.53
C LEU A 142 -18.99 -23.76 -17.37
N CYS A 143 -19.01 -24.09 -18.66
CA CYS A 143 -20.08 -23.72 -19.58
C CYS A 143 -21.42 -24.31 -19.13
N HIS A 144 -21.46 -25.61 -18.87
CA HIS A 144 -22.66 -26.31 -18.42
C HIS A 144 -23.13 -25.84 -17.04
N ALA A 145 -22.20 -25.57 -16.11
CA ALA A 145 -22.55 -25.01 -14.81
C ALA A 145 -23.18 -23.59 -14.92
N VAL A 146 -22.67 -22.75 -15.84
CA VAL A 146 -23.28 -21.43 -16.14
C VAL A 146 -24.64 -21.58 -16.82
N LEU A 147 -24.82 -22.60 -17.67
CA LEU A 147 -26.09 -22.90 -18.32
C LEU A 147 -27.14 -23.32 -17.31
N ILE A 148 -26.84 -24.28 -16.43
CA ILE A 148 -27.73 -24.67 -15.32
C ILE A 148 -28.07 -23.45 -14.46
N CYS A 149 -27.07 -22.62 -14.11
CA CYS A 149 -27.35 -21.37 -13.41
C CYS A 149 -28.41 -20.55 -14.15
N ALA A 150 -28.24 -20.32 -15.45
CA ALA A 150 -29.18 -19.52 -16.25
C ALA A 150 -30.58 -20.13 -16.28
N ILE A 151 -30.69 -21.46 -16.47
CA ILE A 151 -31.95 -22.22 -16.42
C ILE A 151 -32.64 -21.98 -15.06
N LEU A 152 -31.94 -22.21 -13.95
CA LEU A 152 -32.45 -22.00 -12.58
C LEU A 152 -32.89 -20.56 -12.29
N LYS A 153 -32.47 -19.58 -13.10
CA LYS A 153 -32.85 -18.16 -12.93
C LYS A 153 -34.02 -17.74 -13.81
N HIS A 154 -34.18 -18.37 -14.97
CA HIS A 154 -35.10 -17.89 -16.01
C HIS A 154 -36.34 -18.76 -16.13
N VAL A 155 -36.21 -20.07 -15.91
CA VAL A 155 -37.33 -21.01 -15.96
C VAL A 155 -38.16 -20.89 -14.68
N ASP A 156 -39.48 -21.02 -14.81
CA ASP A 156 -40.41 -20.98 -13.69
C ASP A 156 -40.13 -22.12 -12.69
N ARG A 157 -40.21 -21.80 -11.39
CA ARG A 157 -40.00 -22.73 -10.27
C ARG A 157 -40.76 -24.04 -10.45
N LYS A 158 -42.03 -23.99 -10.86
CA LYS A 158 -42.88 -25.19 -10.98
C LYS A 158 -42.32 -26.25 -11.93
N HIS A 159 -41.59 -25.83 -12.96
CA HIS A 159 -40.98 -26.73 -13.94
C HIS A 159 -39.58 -27.19 -13.54
N LEU A 160 -38.97 -26.55 -12.52
CA LEU A 160 -37.63 -26.87 -12.05
C LEU A 160 -37.65 -27.83 -10.84
N LEU A 161 -38.70 -27.80 -10.02
CA LEU A 161 -38.84 -28.67 -8.83
C LEU A 161 -38.57 -30.16 -9.12
N PRO A 162 -39.09 -30.78 -10.21
CA PRO A 162 -38.83 -32.19 -10.51
C PRO A 162 -37.36 -32.53 -10.79
N HIS A 163 -36.53 -31.52 -11.08
CA HIS A 163 -35.14 -31.70 -11.47
C HIS A 163 -34.14 -31.32 -10.37
N VAL A 164 -34.61 -30.82 -9.22
CA VAL A 164 -33.74 -30.34 -8.13
C VAL A 164 -32.79 -31.44 -7.65
N SER A 165 -33.31 -32.65 -7.38
CA SER A 165 -32.51 -33.76 -6.87
C SER A 165 -31.40 -34.18 -7.83
N SER A 166 -31.72 -34.31 -9.13
CA SER A 166 -30.75 -34.67 -10.17
C SER A 166 -29.66 -33.60 -10.33
N ILE A 167 -30.03 -32.31 -10.32
CA ILE A 167 -29.05 -31.22 -10.37
C ILE A 167 -28.18 -31.22 -9.12
N ARG A 168 -28.76 -31.43 -7.94
CA ARG A 168 -28.03 -31.51 -6.67
C ARG A 168 -26.98 -32.61 -6.71
N GLU A 169 -27.36 -33.82 -7.09
CA GLU A 169 -26.45 -34.97 -7.17
C GLU A 169 -25.29 -34.71 -8.13
N ALA A 170 -25.58 -34.15 -9.32
CA ALA A 170 -24.55 -33.81 -10.28
C ALA A 170 -23.56 -32.75 -9.78
N VAL A 171 -24.04 -31.81 -8.97
CA VAL A 171 -23.22 -30.73 -8.40
C VAL A 171 -22.45 -31.20 -7.16
N ALA A 172 -23.05 -32.07 -6.34
CA ALA A 172 -22.50 -32.53 -5.06
C ALA A 172 -21.16 -33.26 -5.20
N VAL A 173 -20.92 -33.95 -6.32
CA VAL A 173 -19.65 -34.64 -6.63
C VAL A 173 -18.44 -33.68 -6.62
N HIS A 174 -18.66 -32.38 -6.84
CA HIS A 174 -17.60 -31.36 -6.84
C HIS A 174 -17.33 -30.74 -5.45
N PHE A 175 -18.11 -31.09 -4.43
CA PHE A 175 -17.97 -30.54 -3.08
C PHE A 175 -17.29 -31.52 -2.13
N PRO A 176 -16.40 -31.05 -1.24
CA PRO A 176 -15.93 -29.67 -1.08
C PRO A 176 -15.07 -29.21 -2.28
N LEU A 177 -15.23 -27.95 -2.69
CA LEU A 177 -14.49 -27.39 -3.84
C LEU A 177 -13.00 -27.31 -3.52
N LYS A 178 -12.20 -28.22 -4.10
CA LYS A 178 -10.75 -28.25 -3.90
C LYS A 178 -10.05 -27.17 -4.71
N LYS A 179 -9.25 -26.35 -4.02
CA LYS A 179 -8.53 -25.20 -4.60
C LYS A 179 -7.49 -25.59 -5.64
N SER A 180 -6.85 -26.75 -5.49
CA SER A 180 -5.86 -27.29 -6.43
C SER A 180 -6.46 -27.82 -7.73
N GLU A 181 -7.73 -28.21 -7.73
CA GLU A 181 -8.38 -28.88 -8.86
C GLU A 181 -9.22 -27.93 -9.71
N LYS A 182 -9.74 -26.83 -9.12
CA LYS A 182 -10.67 -25.92 -9.79
C LYS A 182 -10.20 -24.48 -9.69
N ASP A 183 -10.22 -23.77 -10.82
CA ASP A 183 -9.95 -22.34 -10.88
C ASP A 183 -11.02 -21.51 -10.14
N SER A 184 -10.68 -20.26 -9.81
CA SER A 184 -11.56 -19.39 -9.00
C SER A 184 -12.88 -19.02 -9.69
N LEU A 185 -12.92 -18.97 -11.03
CA LEU A 185 -14.15 -18.69 -11.77
C LEU A 185 -15.10 -19.89 -11.70
N THR A 186 -14.57 -21.11 -11.86
CA THR A 186 -15.35 -22.34 -11.68
C THR A 186 -15.91 -22.43 -10.26
N ARG A 187 -15.07 -22.27 -9.22
CA ARG A 187 -15.55 -22.29 -7.82
C ARG A 187 -16.66 -21.26 -7.58
N LYS A 188 -16.48 -20.02 -8.07
CA LYS A 188 -17.51 -18.97 -7.98
C LYS A 188 -18.84 -19.37 -8.64
N VAL A 189 -18.80 -20.01 -9.81
CA VAL A 189 -20.00 -20.44 -10.54
C VAL A 189 -20.70 -21.58 -9.80
N PHE A 190 -19.97 -22.56 -9.28
CA PHE A 190 -20.53 -23.65 -8.48
C PHE A 190 -21.26 -23.14 -7.22
N ILE A 191 -20.64 -22.21 -6.48
CA ILE A 191 -21.31 -21.55 -5.33
C ILE A 191 -22.60 -20.82 -5.76
N LYS A 192 -22.57 -20.16 -6.92
CA LYS A 192 -23.75 -19.49 -7.47
C LYS A 192 -24.84 -20.46 -7.93
N LEU A 193 -24.46 -21.65 -8.41
CA LEU A 193 -25.37 -22.72 -8.81
C LEU A 193 -26.08 -23.26 -7.57
N VAL A 194 -25.32 -23.65 -6.55
CA VAL A 194 -25.84 -24.11 -5.24
C VAL A 194 -26.82 -23.09 -4.65
N GLN A 195 -26.44 -21.80 -4.65
CA GLN A 195 -27.33 -20.73 -4.25
C GLN A 195 -28.66 -20.74 -5.02
N ARG A 196 -28.63 -20.86 -6.35
CA ARG A 196 -29.84 -20.82 -7.17
C ARG A 196 -30.71 -22.04 -6.96
N LEU A 197 -30.10 -23.21 -6.76
CA LEU A 197 -30.81 -24.44 -6.49
C LEU A 197 -31.63 -24.33 -5.19
N ALA A 198 -31.02 -23.85 -4.10
CA ALA A 198 -31.72 -23.58 -2.86
C ALA A 198 -32.86 -22.56 -3.01
N LEU A 199 -32.68 -21.54 -3.87
CA LEU A 199 -33.72 -20.56 -4.18
C LEU A 199 -34.84 -21.07 -5.11
N VAL A 200 -34.68 -22.23 -5.74
CA VAL A 200 -35.79 -22.92 -6.42
C VAL A 200 -36.64 -23.65 -5.39
N VAL A 201 -35.99 -24.30 -4.40
CA VAL A 201 -36.69 -24.99 -3.31
C VAL A 201 -37.45 -24.00 -2.43
N LEU A 202 -36.77 -22.97 -1.93
CA LEU A 202 -37.36 -21.95 -1.05
C LEU A 202 -38.31 -21.02 -1.82
N LYS A 203 -39.59 -20.96 -1.42
CA LYS A 203 -40.57 -20.01 -1.97
C LYS A 203 -40.12 -18.55 -1.74
N PRO A 204 -40.42 -17.61 -2.65
CA PRO A 204 -40.20 -16.19 -2.39
C PRO A 204 -40.99 -15.73 -1.15
N ARG A 205 -40.29 -15.43 -0.05
CA ARG A 205 -40.88 -14.93 1.20
C ARG A 205 -40.46 -13.48 1.47
N LEU A 206 -41.38 -12.67 1.99
CA LEU A 206 -41.06 -11.41 2.63
C LEU A 206 -41.12 -11.62 4.15
N ALA A 207 -39.97 -11.93 4.77
CA ALA A 207 -39.89 -12.09 6.22
C ALA A 207 -40.45 -10.87 6.98
N ALA A 208 -41.46 -11.10 7.81
CA ALA A 208 -42.07 -10.08 8.65
C ALA A 208 -41.11 -9.60 9.75
N TRP A 209 -40.33 -10.52 10.32
CA TRP A 209 -39.34 -10.30 11.37
C TRP A 209 -38.10 -9.48 10.94
N ARG A 210 -37.99 -9.11 9.66
CA ARG A 210 -36.85 -8.32 9.19
C ARG A 210 -36.93 -6.90 9.76
N TYR A 211 -35.78 -6.36 10.14
CA TYR A 211 -35.65 -4.96 10.46
C TYR A 211 -35.91 -4.12 9.21
N ARG A 212 -36.79 -3.12 9.35
CA ARG A 212 -37.18 -2.25 8.24
C ARG A 212 -36.92 -0.82 8.65
N ARG A 213 -35.88 -0.26 8.07
CA ARG A 213 -35.93 1.15 7.72
C ARG A 213 -36.89 1.33 6.56
N GLY A 214 -38.01 2.02 6.79
CA GLY A 214 -39.03 2.27 5.76
C GLY A 214 -38.34 2.63 4.45
N ARG A 215 -38.55 1.85 3.38
CA ARG A 215 -37.89 2.10 2.08
C ARG A 215 -38.37 3.46 1.60
N ARG A 216 -37.65 4.53 1.91
CA ARG A 216 -37.95 5.87 1.42
C ARG A 216 -37.72 5.89 -0.09
N ARG A 217 -38.74 5.51 -0.86
CA ARG A 217 -38.86 5.98 -2.23
C ARG A 217 -39.09 7.48 -2.09
N LEU A 218 -38.15 8.27 -2.60
CA LEU A 218 -38.25 9.73 -2.61
C LEU A 218 -39.57 10.17 -3.27
N GLU A 219 -40.10 9.39 -4.22
CA GLU A 219 -41.42 9.55 -4.83
C GLU A 219 -42.58 9.52 -3.81
N GLU A 220 -42.55 8.65 -2.79
CA GLU A 220 -43.61 8.58 -1.77
C GLU A 220 -43.59 9.80 -0.84
N ASN A 221 -42.40 10.34 -0.53
CA ASN A 221 -42.25 11.56 0.26
C ASN A 221 -42.58 12.84 -0.56
N LEU A 222 -42.43 12.80 -1.88
CA LEU A 222 -42.76 13.91 -2.79
C LEU A 222 -44.26 13.93 -3.17
N MET A 223 -44.95 12.80 -3.05
CA MET A 223 -46.38 12.67 -3.32
C MET A 223 -47.28 12.82 -2.08
N ALA A 224 -46.71 12.90 -0.87
CA ALA A 224 -47.47 13.21 0.33
C ALA A 224 -48.02 14.66 0.23
N PRO A 225 -49.35 14.87 0.22
CA PRO A 225 -49.92 16.20 0.21
C PRO A 225 -49.57 16.89 1.54
N LYS A 226 -49.03 18.11 1.47
CA LYS A 226 -48.97 19.00 2.62
C LYS A 226 -50.40 19.46 2.96
N ALA A 227 -51.11 18.77 3.85
CA ALA A 227 -52.24 19.35 4.58
C ALA A 227 -52.62 18.53 5.81
N ASN A 228 -52.60 19.22 6.95
CA ASN A 228 -53.37 19.11 8.19
C ASN A 228 -54.06 17.79 8.59
N GLY A 229 -53.84 17.45 9.86
CA GLY A 229 -54.48 16.44 10.70
C GLY A 229 -55.77 15.81 10.17
N ASP A 230 -55.71 14.51 9.93
CA ASP A 230 -56.46 13.54 10.71
C ASP A 230 -55.96 12.11 10.41
N LEU A 231 -55.99 11.28 11.45
CA LEU A 231 -55.59 9.87 11.43
C LEU A 231 -56.54 9.06 10.54
N VAL A 232 -56.09 8.60 9.37
CA VAL A 232 -56.76 7.51 8.63
C VAL A 232 -55.73 6.51 8.11
N SER A 233 -56.00 5.24 8.39
CA SER A 233 -55.17 4.05 8.21
C SER A 233 -54.62 3.84 6.79
N ALA A 234 -53.31 3.65 6.71
CA ALA A 234 -52.56 3.38 5.48
C ALA A 234 -52.59 1.90 5.07
N ASN A 235 -53.75 1.37 4.68
CA ASN A 235 -53.89 -0.04 4.30
C ASN A 235 -54.30 -0.33 2.84
N ASP A 236 -54.37 0.66 1.94
CA ASP A 236 -55.07 0.45 0.64
C ASP A 236 -54.27 0.73 -0.65
N TYR A 237 -52.93 0.87 -0.62
CA TYR A 237 -52.15 1.24 -1.82
C TYR A 237 -51.05 0.25 -2.25
N LEU A 238 -51.17 -1.04 -1.92
CA LEU A 238 -50.15 -2.06 -2.27
C LEU A 238 -50.24 -2.63 -3.71
N ASN A 239 -51.13 -2.15 -4.58
CA ASN A 239 -51.55 -2.95 -5.74
C ASN A 239 -51.14 -2.48 -7.14
N ASN A 240 -50.07 -1.70 -7.34
CA ASN A 240 -49.61 -1.43 -8.72
C ASN A 240 -48.10 -1.26 -8.86
N ASN A 241 -47.41 -2.37 -9.19
CA ASN A 241 -46.33 -2.41 -10.19
C ASN A 241 -45.89 -3.85 -10.48
N HIS A 242 -46.48 -4.45 -11.53
CA HIS A 242 -46.04 -5.71 -12.15
C HIS A 242 -44.73 -5.50 -12.92
N SER A 243 -43.70 -6.32 -12.70
CA SER A 243 -43.56 -7.58 -13.44
C SER A 243 -42.74 -8.59 -12.62
N GLY A 244 -43.41 -9.66 -12.18
CA GLY A 244 -42.81 -10.87 -11.61
C GLY A 244 -43.06 -11.14 -10.11
N ALA A 245 -43.98 -10.44 -9.43
CA ALA A 245 -44.19 -10.55 -7.99
C ALA A 245 -45.66 -10.85 -7.63
N ASN A 246 -46.18 -12.02 -8.02
CA ASN A 246 -47.53 -12.46 -7.62
C ASN A 246 -47.53 -13.68 -6.68
N ASP A 247 -46.41 -13.95 -6.01
CA ASP A 247 -46.26 -15.18 -5.20
C ASP A 247 -45.48 -14.89 -3.90
N ILE A 248 -45.83 -13.80 -3.22
CA ILE A 248 -45.27 -13.46 -1.91
C ILE A 248 -46.24 -13.98 -0.85
N CYS A 249 -45.94 -15.14 -0.29
CA CYS A 249 -46.67 -15.65 0.87
C CYS A 249 -46.34 -14.79 2.11
N MET A 250 -47.37 -14.34 2.80
CA MET A 250 -47.32 -13.63 4.09
C MET A 250 -47.73 -14.57 5.22
N GLU A 251 -47.32 -15.84 5.16
CA GLU A 251 -47.66 -16.85 6.18
C GLU A 251 -46.47 -17.13 7.09
N GLU A 252 -46.78 -17.23 8.38
CA GLU A 252 -45.93 -17.75 9.45
C GLU A 252 -46.10 -19.26 9.52
N ASP A 253 -45.57 -19.98 8.53
CA ASP A 253 -45.35 -21.43 8.72
C ASP A 253 -44.15 -21.56 9.66
N GLU A 254 -44.43 -21.66 10.95
CA GLU A 254 -43.44 -21.79 12.03
C GLU A 254 -42.77 -23.18 12.05
N ASP A 255 -43.28 -24.16 11.30
CA ASP A 255 -42.90 -25.59 11.46
C ASP A 255 -42.39 -26.31 10.19
N GLU A 256 -41.97 -25.62 9.13
CA GLU A 256 -41.36 -26.28 7.95
C GLU A 256 -39.83 -26.41 8.12
N HIS A 257 -39.36 -27.59 8.55
CA HIS A 257 -37.93 -27.91 8.58
C HIS A 257 -37.33 -27.69 7.17
N PRO A 258 -36.18 -26.99 7.03
CA PRO A 258 -35.57 -26.73 5.74
C PRO A 258 -35.28 -28.04 5.02
N ASP A 259 -35.71 -28.13 3.76
CA ASP A 259 -35.37 -29.22 2.85
C ASP A 259 -33.85 -29.54 2.89
N GLU A 260 -33.47 -30.82 2.87
CA GLU A 260 -32.07 -31.28 2.92
C GLU A 260 -31.17 -30.58 1.88
N VAL A 261 -31.73 -30.22 0.71
CA VAL A 261 -31.01 -29.47 -0.33
C VAL A 261 -30.64 -28.07 0.14
N VAL A 262 -31.51 -27.42 0.92
CA VAL A 262 -31.28 -26.09 1.49
C VAL A 262 -30.20 -26.16 2.57
N GLU A 263 -30.24 -27.13 3.46
CA GLU A 263 -29.21 -27.30 4.50
C GLU A 263 -27.83 -27.56 3.88
N TRP A 264 -27.76 -28.50 2.93
CA TRP A 264 -26.53 -28.75 2.17
C TRP A 264 -26.02 -27.50 1.45
N ALA A 265 -26.93 -26.73 0.84
CA ALA A 265 -26.56 -25.50 0.15
C ALA A 265 -26.02 -24.43 1.12
N ILE A 266 -26.61 -24.29 2.31
CA ILE A 266 -26.13 -23.41 3.39
C ILE A 266 -24.70 -23.82 3.79
N GLY A 267 -24.47 -25.12 4.05
CA GLY A 267 -23.13 -25.64 4.37
C GLY A 267 -22.10 -25.30 3.29
N CYS A 268 -22.46 -25.48 2.01
CA CYS A 268 -21.59 -25.14 0.88
C CYS A 268 -21.24 -23.65 0.81
N VAL A 269 -22.22 -22.75 0.98
CA VAL A 269 -21.96 -21.30 0.92
C VAL A 269 -21.20 -20.81 2.15
N LEU A 270 -21.43 -21.37 3.34
CA LEU A 270 -20.69 -21.02 4.56
C LEU A 270 -19.22 -21.42 4.45
N CYS A 271 -18.93 -22.64 4.01
CA CYS A 271 -17.56 -23.09 3.74
C CYS A 271 -16.82 -22.17 2.75
N ALA A 272 -17.52 -21.67 1.74
CA ALA A 272 -16.94 -20.80 0.71
C ALA A 272 -16.69 -19.35 1.16
N LEU A 273 -17.15 -18.94 2.35
CA LEU A 273 -16.77 -17.64 2.94
C LEU A 273 -15.26 -17.55 3.21
N SER A 274 -14.60 -18.69 3.41
CA SER A 274 -13.16 -18.77 3.68
C SER A 274 -12.32 -19.14 2.45
N ASP A 275 -12.89 -19.05 1.24
CA ASP A 275 -12.13 -19.22 -0.01
C ASP A 275 -10.99 -18.20 -0.10
N ASP A 276 -9.88 -18.54 -0.75
CA ASP A 276 -8.72 -17.67 -0.95
C ASP A 276 -9.04 -16.48 -1.87
N HIS A 277 -9.98 -16.64 -2.80
CA HIS A 277 -10.30 -15.64 -3.82
C HIS A 277 -11.55 -14.82 -3.45
N THR A 278 -11.40 -13.49 -3.45
CA THR A 278 -12.47 -12.54 -3.07
C THR A 278 -13.77 -12.73 -3.87
N THR A 279 -13.70 -13.04 -5.17
CA THR A 279 -14.91 -13.18 -5.99
C THR A 279 -15.75 -14.41 -5.62
N VAL A 280 -15.12 -15.45 -5.05
CA VAL A 280 -15.80 -16.64 -4.54
C VAL A 280 -16.47 -16.30 -3.22
N ARG A 281 -15.73 -15.69 -2.27
CA ARG A 281 -16.26 -15.21 -0.99
C ARG A 281 -17.45 -14.26 -1.17
N TRP A 282 -17.38 -13.35 -2.14
CA TRP A 282 -18.49 -12.45 -2.47
C TRP A 282 -19.71 -13.17 -3.05
N SER A 283 -19.50 -14.22 -3.85
CA SER A 283 -20.59 -15.07 -4.34
C SER A 283 -21.26 -15.83 -3.18
N ALA A 284 -20.44 -16.35 -2.27
CA ALA A 284 -20.88 -17.03 -1.06
C ALA A 284 -21.68 -16.12 -0.11
N ALA A 285 -21.17 -14.92 0.21
CA ALA A 285 -21.86 -13.92 1.01
C ALA A 285 -23.23 -13.53 0.42
N LYS A 286 -23.31 -13.38 -0.91
CA LYS A 286 -24.59 -13.17 -1.61
C LYS A 286 -25.48 -14.40 -1.56
N GLY A 287 -24.90 -15.60 -1.55
CA GLY A 287 -25.56 -16.88 -1.27
C GLY A 287 -26.30 -16.85 0.04
N VAL A 288 -25.52 -16.74 1.13
CA VAL A 288 -25.97 -16.57 2.52
C VAL A 288 -27.12 -15.56 2.58
N GLY A 289 -26.87 -14.30 2.20
CA GLY A 289 -27.88 -13.26 2.34
C GLY A 289 -29.17 -13.48 1.53
N ARG A 290 -29.16 -14.25 0.43
CA ARG A 290 -30.41 -14.56 -0.32
C ARG A 290 -31.14 -15.79 0.21
N ILE A 291 -30.41 -16.82 0.65
CA ILE A 291 -31.01 -18.03 1.21
C ILE A 291 -31.63 -17.68 2.55
N THR A 292 -30.86 -17.05 3.45
CA THR A 292 -31.33 -16.60 4.76
C THR A 292 -32.56 -15.70 4.68
N ALA A 293 -32.70 -14.90 3.62
CA ALA A 293 -33.86 -14.04 3.39
C ALA A 293 -35.20 -14.77 3.26
N ARG A 294 -35.16 -16.07 2.98
CA ARG A 294 -36.33 -16.91 2.76
C ARG A 294 -36.53 -17.94 3.88
N LEU A 295 -35.62 -18.00 4.85
CA LEU A 295 -35.71 -18.91 5.97
C LEU A 295 -36.63 -18.34 7.08
N PRO A 296 -37.22 -19.21 7.91
CA PRO A 296 -37.78 -18.81 9.20
C PRO A 296 -36.73 -18.13 10.10
N LYS A 297 -37.20 -17.37 11.08
CA LYS A 297 -36.35 -16.55 11.97
C LYS A 297 -35.30 -17.40 12.69
N GLU A 298 -35.69 -18.56 13.19
CA GLU A 298 -34.80 -19.44 13.98
C GLU A 298 -33.60 -19.92 13.16
N PHE A 299 -33.84 -20.42 11.94
CA PHE A 299 -32.77 -20.83 11.04
C PHE A 299 -31.91 -19.65 10.57
N ALA A 300 -32.51 -18.47 10.40
CA ALA A 300 -31.74 -17.28 10.08
C ALA A 300 -30.76 -16.89 11.20
N VAL A 301 -31.18 -17.02 12.47
CA VAL A 301 -30.30 -16.82 13.64
C VAL A 301 -29.18 -17.85 13.66
N GLN A 302 -29.49 -19.14 13.43
CA GLN A 302 -28.47 -20.19 13.35
C GLN A 302 -27.42 -19.93 12.26
N VAL A 303 -27.82 -19.39 11.10
CA VAL A 303 -26.88 -19.00 10.04
C VAL A 303 -25.95 -17.87 10.51
N VAL A 304 -26.48 -16.87 11.23
CA VAL A 304 -25.67 -15.80 11.81
C VAL A 304 -24.68 -16.36 12.84
N ASP A 305 -25.14 -17.21 13.75
CA ASP A 305 -24.30 -17.82 14.78
C ASP A 305 -23.20 -18.70 14.17
N SER A 306 -23.50 -19.41 13.09
CA SER A 306 -22.52 -20.19 12.34
C SER A 306 -21.44 -19.29 11.73
N ILE A 307 -21.80 -18.13 11.17
CA ILE A 307 -20.84 -17.15 10.65
C ILE A 307 -19.97 -16.59 11.77
N LEU A 308 -20.58 -16.20 12.91
CA LEU A 308 -19.87 -15.64 14.05
C LEU A 308 -18.86 -16.64 14.63
N SER A 309 -19.25 -17.89 14.78
CA SER A 309 -18.40 -18.96 15.32
C SER A 309 -17.30 -19.42 14.34
N SER A 310 -17.62 -19.57 13.05
CA SER A 310 -16.69 -20.13 12.06
C SER A 310 -15.75 -19.10 11.43
N ASN A 311 -16.18 -17.84 11.28
CA ASN A 311 -15.38 -16.83 10.59
C ASN A 311 -14.59 -15.90 11.51
N PHE A 312 -15.09 -15.66 12.72
CA PHE A 312 -14.56 -14.64 13.62
C PHE A 312 -13.94 -15.25 14.88
N HIS A 313 -12.82 -15.94 14.71
CA HIS A 313 -12.04 -16.49 15.81
C HIS A 313 -10.54 -16.27 15.61
N ARG A 314 -9.75 -16.44 16.67
CA ARG A 314 -8.30 -16.12 16.67
C ARG A 314 -7.47 -16.96 15.71
N LEU A 315 -7.95 -18.14 15.33
CA LEU A 315 -7.27 -19.05 14.39
C LEU A 315 -7.73 -18.85 12.94
N ALA A 316 -8.77 -18.05 12.70
CA ALA A 316 -9.22 -17.72 11.36
C ALA A 316 -8.31 -16.64 10.77
N GLY A 317 -7.72 -16.93 9.59
CA GLY A 317 -6.94 -15.94 8.85
C GLY A 317 -7.81 -14.89 8.14
N HIS A 318 -7.16 -13.87 7.57
CA HIS A 318 -7.83 -12.70 6.95
C HIS A 318 -8.88 -13.05 5.88
N CYS A 319 -8.72 -14.16 5.15
CA CYS A 319 -9.71 -14.62 4.16
C CYS A 319 -11.07 -14.92 4.79
N SER A 320 -11.05 -15.60 5.94
CA SER A 320 -12.26 -16.00 6.67
C SER A 320 -12.95 -14.80 7.30
N TRP A 321 -12.19 -13.94 7.98
CA TRP A 321 -12.69 -12.67 8.54
C TRP A 321 -13.33 -11.78 7.47
N HIS A 322 -12.67 -11.67 6.32
CA HIS A 322 -13.18 -10.90 5.19
C HIS A 322 -14.49 -11.48 4.66
N GLY A 323 -14.56 -12.80 4.43
CA GLY A 323 -15.79 -13.47 4.01
C GLY A 323 -16.94 -13.29 4.99
N GLY A 324 -16.66 -13.46 6.29
CA GLY A 324 -17.60 -13.19 7.37
C GLY A 324 -18.14 -11.76 7.30
N CYS A 325 -17.28 -10.75 7.17
CA CYS A 325 -17.72 -9.35 7.04
C CYS A 325 -18.60 -9.12 5.81
N LEU A 326 -18.27 -9.71 4.66
CA LEU A 326 -19.11 -9.61 3.46
C LEU A 326 -20.49 -10.27 3.67
N ALA A 327 -20.54 -11.40 4.38
CA ALA A 327 -21.79 -12.09 4.71
C ALA A 327 -22.64 -11.25 5.67
N LEU A 328 -22.04 -10.71 6.74
CA LEU A 328 -22.70 -9.77 7.65
C LEU A 328 -23.26 -8.58 6.87
N ALA A 329 -22.49 -7.94 5.99
CA ALA A 329 -22.97 -6.81 5.18
C ALA A 329 -24.16 -7.18 4.28
N GLU A 330 -24.15 -8.37 3.66
CA GLU A 330 -25.28 -8.83 2.84
C GLU A 330 -26.54 -9.13 3.67
N LEU A 331 -26.40 -9.64 4.88
CA LEU A 331 -27.48 -9.83 5.85
C LEU A 331 -28.01 -8.49 6.37
N SER A 332 -27.11 -7.56 6.73
CA SER A 332 -27.40 -6.19 7.13
C SER A 332 -28.26 -5.47 6.13
N ARG A 333 -27.84 -5.45 4.85
CA ARG A 333 -28.57 -4.75 3.76
C ARG A 333 -30.01 -5.23 3.56
N ARG A 334 -30.37 -6.37 4.13
CA ARG A 334 -31.70 -6.96 4.02
C ARG A 334 -32.48 -6.96 5.34
N GLY A 335 -31.86 -6.49 6.43
CA GLY A 335 -32.47 -6.35 7.76
C GLY A 335 -32.57 -7.64 8.54
N PHE A 336 -31.64 -8.60 8.35
CA PHE A 336 -31.72 -9.92 8.98
C PHE A 336 -30.70 -10.15 10.09
N LEU A 337 -30.05 -9.10 10.59
CA LEU A 337 -28.93 -9.22 11.50
C LEU A 337 -29.20 -8.44 12.79
N LEU A 338 -29.06 -9.09 13.95
CA LEU A 338 -29.21 -8.46 15.26
C LEU A 338 -27.93 -7.65 15.60
N PRO A 339 -28.03 -6.32 15.84
CA PRO A 339 -26.87 -5.48 16.13
C PRO A 339 -26.12 -5.86 17.43
N GLU A 340 -26.81 -6.44 18.41
CA GLU A 340 -26.30 -6.70 19.78
C GLU A 340 -25.11 -7.64 19.89
N ALA A 341 -25.03 -8.64 19.01
CA ALA A 341 -23.93 -9.60 19.03
C ALA A 341 -22.64 -9.09 18.34
N LEU A 342 -22.66 -7.89 17.74
CA LEU A 342 -21.69 -7.53 16.69
C LEU A 342 -20.68 -6.45 17.07
N ASP A 343 -20.91 -5.71 18.15
CA ASP A 343 -20.02 -4.59 18.52
C ASP A 343 -18.55 -5.04 18.62
N ARG A 344 -18.32 -6.16 19.33
CA ARG A 344 -16.99 -6.72 19.54
C ARG A 344 -16.36 -7.18 18.23
N VAL A 345 -17.11 -7.90 17.40
CA VAL A 345 -16.62 -8.47 16.14
C VAL A 345 -16.28 -7.37 15.15
N LEU A 346 -17.11 -6.34 15.05
CA LEU A 346 -16.89 -5.21 14.14
C LEU A 346 -15.71 -4.36 14.56
N LYS A 347 -15.51 -4.10 15.86
CA LYS A 347 -14.29 -3.46 16.37
C LYS A 347 -13.04 -4.25 16.00
N GLN A 348 -13.06 -5.56 16.24
CA GLN A 348 -11.92 -6.42 15.88
C GLN A 348 -11.67 -6.41 14.37
N ALA A 349 -12.71 -6.40 13.54
CA ALA A 349 -12.59 -6.36 12.08
C ALA A 349 -12.09 -5.00 11.56
N LEU A 350 -12.52 -3.87 12.14
CA LEU A 350 -12.08 -2.51 11.80
C LEU A 350 -10.58 -2.28 12.05
N PHE A 351 -10.03 -2.97 13.03
CA PHE A 351 -8.61 -2.88 13.39
C PHE A 351 -7.85 -4.18 13.10
N TYR A 352 -8.42 -5.06 12.25
CA TYR A 352 -7.79 -6.34 11.92
C TYR A 352 -6.49 -6.13 11.15
N GLU A 353 -5.40 -6.64 11.72
CA GLU A 353 -4.10 -6.75 11.06
C GLU A 353 -3.46 -8.11 11.37
N GLU A 354 -2.98 -8.77 10.32
CA GLU A 354 -2.25 -10.03 10.41
C GLU A 354 -0.83 -9.80 9.88
N PRO A 355 0.16 -9.57 10.77
CA PRO A 355 1.51 -9.20 10.37
C PRO A 355 2.26 -10.33 9.66
N MET A 356 2.91 -10.03 8.54
CA MET A 356 3.69 -10.95 7.71
C MET A 356 5.00 -10.30 7.26
N GLY A 357 6.05 -10.41 8.09
CA GLY A 357 7.35 -9.82 7.79
C GLY A 357 7.29 -8.29 7.74
N ARG A 358 7.47 -7.70 6.54
CA ARG A 358 7.45 -6.23 6.32
C ARG A 358 6.10 -5.67 5.87
N HIS A 359 5.06 -6.49 5.84
CA HIS A 359 3.71 -6.08 5.44
C HIS A 359 2.68 -6.74 6.36
N ALA A 360 1.43 -6.31 6.31
CA ALA A 360 0.33 -6.95 7.04
C ALA A 360 -0.85 -7.23 6.10
N PHE A 361 -1.49 -8.38 6.27
CA PHE A 361 -2.79 -8.68 5.65
C PHE A 361 -3.92 -8.08 6.48
N GLY A 362 -5.10 -7.91 5.88
CA GLY A 362 -6.28 -7.41 6.58
C GLY A 362 -6.87 -6.10 6.08
N SER A 363 -6.24 -5.43 5.10
CA SER A 363 -6.83 -4.23 4.48
C SER A 363 -8.22 -4.51 3.88
N ASN A 364 -8.40 -5.69 3.28
CA ASN A 364 -9.70 -6.16 2.80
C ASN A 364 -10.70 -6.42 3.94
N VAL A 365 -10.26 -6.93 5.09
CA VAL A 365 -11.12 -7.17 6.27
C VAL A 365 -11.66 -5.84 6.81
N ARG A 366 -10.77 -4.86 6.99
CA ARG A 366 -11.12 -3.51 7.48
C ARG A 366 -12.06 -2.78 6.52
N ASP A 367 -11.85 -2.92 5.21
CA ASP A 367 -12.71 -2.33 4.19
C ASP A 367 -14.12 -2.95 4.23
N ALA A 368 -14.18 -4.28 4.35
CA ALA A 368 -15.45 -4.98 4.51
C ALA A 368 -16.15 -4.61 5.84
N ALA A 369 -15.40 -4.39 6.93
CA ALA A 369 -15.97 -3.90 8.20
C ALA A 369 -16.59 -2.50 8.05
N CYS A 370 -15.90 -1.58 7.35
CA CYS A 370 -16.46 -0.28 6.98
C CYS A 370 -17.73 -0.44 6.13
N TYR A 371 -17.74 -1.39 5.20
CA TYR A 371 -18.92 -1.70 4.38
C TYR A 371 -20.10 -2.25 5.21
N VAL A 372 -19.84 -3.06 6.25
CA VAL A 372 -20.90 -3.51 7.19
C VAL A 372 -21.52 -2.31 7.89
N LEU A 373 -20.71 -1.40 8.45
CA LEU A 373 -21.18 -0.22 9.18
C LEU A 373 -21.90 0.78 8.27
N TRP A 374 -21.46 0.91 7.02
CA TRP A 374 -22.18 1.66 5.99
C TRP A 374 -23.53 1.01 5.66
N ALA A 375 -23.59 -0.32 5.57
CA ALA A 375 -24.83 -1.05 5.33
C ALA A 375 -25.81 -0.93 6.51
N PHE A 376 -25.31 -0.93 7.74
CA PHE A 376 -26.11 -0.73 8.96
C PHE A 376 -26.83 0.60 8.97
N ALA A 377 -26.11 1.68 8.69
CA ALA A 377 -26.70 3.02 8.63
C ALA A 377 -27.94 3.09 7.72
N ARG A 378 -27.96 2.28 6.66
CA ARG A 378 -29.02 2.25 5.64
C ARG A 378 -30.17 1.32 5.94
N ALA A 379 -29.91 0.25 6.69
CA ALA A 379 -30.85 -0.84 6.87
C ALA A 379 -31.69 -0.73 8.15
N TYR A 380 -31.12 -0.15 9.21
CA TYR A 380 -31.71 -0.11 10.56
C TYR A 380 -32.15 1.30 10.95
N GLU A 381 -33.18 1.37 11.80
CA GLU A 381 -33.66 2.63 12.37
C GLU A 381 -32.78 3.06 13.56
N PRO A 382 -32.77 4.37 13.92
CA PRO A 382 -31.91 4.90 14.97
C PRO A 382 -32.04 4.21 16.34
N ASP A 383 -33.25 3.78 16.70
CA ASP A 383 -33.49 3.14 18.00
C ASP A 383 -32.81 1.76 18.12
N GLU A 384 -32.69 1.04 17.00
CA GLU A 384 -32.06 -0.29 16.93
C GLU A 384 -30.53 -0.20 17.01
N LEU A 385 -29.96 0.92 16.54
CA LEU A 385 -28.51 1.14 16.57
C LEU A 385 -28.04 1.93 17.79
N LYS A 386 -28.96 2.43 18.62
CA LYS A 386 -28.69 3.40 19.69
C LYS A 386 -27.54 3.00 20.62
N THR A 387 -27.45 1.72 21.00
CA THR A 387 -26.40 1.21 21.89
C THR A 387 -25.02 1.07 21.20
N PHE A 388 -24.97 1.08 19.86
CA PHE A 388 -23.75 0.93 19.06
C PHE A 388 -23.22 2.26 18.54
N VAL A 389 -24.06 3.29 18.45
CA VAL A 389 -23.74 4.59 17.82
C VAL A 389 -22.41 5.15 18.32
N ASP A 390 -22.23 5.23 19.62
CA ASP A 390 -21.04 5.81 20.25
C ASP A 390 -19.75 5.03 19.92
N SER A 391 -19.86 3.71 20.02
CA SER A 391 -18.79 2.76 19.76
C SER A 391 -18.36 2.78 18.29
N VAL A 392 -19.35 2.79 17.39
CA VAL A 392 -19.16 2.87 15.93
C VAL A 392 -18.59 4.23 15.55
N ALA A 393 -19.09 5.32 16.14
CA ALA A 393 -18.63 6.67 15.87
C ALA A 393 -17.14 6.83 16.16
N THR A 394 -16.73 6.48 17.38
CA THR A 394 -15.33 6.56 17.81
C THR A 394 -14.43 5.64 16.99
N SER A 395 -14.86 4.39 16.73
CA SER A 395 -14.08 3.43 15.95
C SER A 395 -13.88 3.89 14.49
N LEU A 396 -14.95 4.34 13.82
CA LEU A 396 -14.88 4.86 12.45
C LEU A 396 -14.02 6.11 12.37
N MET A 397 -14.09 6.99 13.37
CA MET A 397 -13.26 8.19 13.44
C MET A 397 -11.77 7.83 13.56
N CYS A 398 -11.44 6.88 14.44
CA CYS A 398 -10.06 6.38 14.56
C CYS A 398 -9.55 5.75 13.27
N VAL A 399 -10.35 4.94 12.57
CA VAL A 399 -9.96 4.39 11.25
C VAL A 399 -9.80 5.50 10.21
N ALA A 400 -10.73 6.46 10.15
CA ALA A 400 -10.68 7.58 9.20
C ALA A 400 -9.43 8.46 9.37
N LEU A 401 -8.95 8.63 10.60
CA LEU A 401 -7.76 9.43 10.89
C LEU A 401 -6.45 8.61 10.78
N PHE A 402 -6.43 7.39 11.29
CA PHE A 402 -5.18 6.71 11.65
C PHE A 402 -4.91 5.41 10.88
N ASP A 403 -5.80 4.95 10.01
CA ASP A 403 -5.50 3.82 9.14
C ASP A 403 -4.29 4.15 8.23
N ARG A 404 -3.44 3.15 7.98
CA ARG A 404 -2.25 3.30 7.12
C ARG A 404 -2.65 3.56 5.67
N GLU A 405 -3.69 2.86 5.21
CA GLU A 405 -4.15 2.84 3.82
C GLU A 405 -5.15 3.96 3.55
N VAL A 406 -4.93 4.72 2.47
CA VAL A 406 -5.81 5.85 2.11
C VAL A 406 -7.23 5.42 1.78
N ASN A 407 -7.40 4.25 1.15
CA ASN A 407 -8.71 3.73 0.78
C ASN A 407 -9.55 3.40 2.02
N LEU A 408 -8.91 2.92 3.08
CA LEU A 408 -9.57 2.55 4.34
C LEU A 408 -9.98 3.79 5.12
N ARG A 409 -9.12 4.81 5.16
CA ARG A 409 -9.49 6.11 5.74
C ARG A 409 -10.71 6.72 5.05
N ARG A 410 -10.76 6.63 3.71
CA ARG A 410 -11.90 7.08 2.89
C ARG A 410 -13.16 6.23 3.11
N ALA A 411 -13.02 4.91 3.19
CA ALA A 411 -14.14 4.00 3.46
C ALA A 411 -14.75 4.27 4.84
N ALA A 412 -13.92 4.49 5.86
CA ALA A 412 -14.36 4.84 7.21
C ALA A 412 -15.02 6.22 7.27
N SER A 413 -14.45 7.24 6.60
CA SER A 413 -15.08 8.57 6.46
C SER A 413 -16.45 8.48 5.76
N ALA A 414 -16.56 7.68 4.70
CA ALA A 414 -17.84 7.46 4.01
C ALA A 414 -18.86 6.70 4.88
N ALA A 415 -18.44 5.70 5.65
CA ALA A 415 -19.29 4.99 6.59
C ALA A 415 -19.74 5.90 7.75
N PHE A 416 -18.84 6.75 8.26
CA PHE A 416 -19.16 7.77 9.26
C PHE A 416 -20.19 8.73 8.69
N GLN A 417 -19.98 9.25 7.47
CA GLN A 417 -20.91 10.15 6.81
C GLN A 417 -22.29 9.53 6.59
N GLU A 418 -22.34 8.27 6.16
CA GLU A 418 -23.61 7.58 5.98
C GLU A 418 -24.34 7.47 7.31
N ASN A 419 -23.65 7.19 8.42
CA ASN A 419 -24.25 7.16 9.75
C ASN A 419 -24.72 8.54 10.21
N VAL A 420 -23.94 9.61 10.06
CA VAL A 420 -24.36 10.97 10.42
C VAL A 420 -25.62 11.41 9.67
N GLY A 421 -25.68 11.15 8.36
CA GLY A 421 -26.82 11.55 7.53
C GLY A 421 -28.09 10.75 7.77
N ARG A 422 -28.01 9.66 8.55
CA ARG A 422 -29.08 8.67 8.68
C ARG A 422 -29.46 8.35 10.11
N GLN A 423 -28.55 8.54 11.06
CA GLN A 423 -28.76 8.28 12.47
C GLN A 423 -28.91 9.64 13.16
N ALA A 424 -30.05 9.86 13.82
CA ALA A 424 -30.42 11.20 14.31
C ALA A 424 -29.45 11.75 15.37
N ASN A 425 -28.79 10.87 16.15
CA ASN A 425 -27.97 11.23 17.30
C ASN A 425 -26.51 10.74 17.15
N PHE A 426 -25.93 10.82 15.95
CA PHE A 426 -24.51 10.50 15.80
C PHE A 426 -23.64 11.61 16.43
N PRO A 427 -22.77 11.31 17.42
CA PRO A 427 -22.09 12.33 18.21
C PRO A 427 -21.34 13.34 17.35
N ASP A 428 -21.62 14.64 17.52
CA ASP A 428 -20.95 15.75 16.84
C ASP A 428 -20.82 15.63 15.31
N GLY A 429 -21.66 14.78 14.70
CA GLY A 429 -21.40 14.23 13.38
C GLY A 429 -21.32 15.29 12.28
N ILE A 430 -22.25 16.26 12.29
CA ILE A 430 -22.35 17.31 11.27
C ILE A 430 -21.08 18.17 11.24
N ALA A 431 -20.55 18.54 12.40
CA ALA A 431 -19.34 19.34 12.48
C ALA A 431 -18.10 18.55 12.04
N LEU A 432 -18.05 17.27 12.40
CA LEU A 432 -16.92 16.39 12.06
C LEU A 432 -16.89 15.97 10.59
N LEU A 433 -18.01 16.01 9.87
CA LEU A 433 -18.08 15.71 8.42
C LEU A 433 -17.15 16.60 7.59
N THR A 434 -17.05 17.88 7.94
CA THR A 434 -16.21 18.84 7.21
C THR A 434 -14.74 18.73 7.60
N THR A 435 -14.46 18.32 8.84
CA THR A 435 -13.09 18.14 9.34
C THR A 435 -12.46 16.84 8.82
N VAL A 436 -13.24 15.76 8.69
CA VAL A 436 -12.77 14.42 8.32
C VAL A 436 -13.43 13.97 7.01
N ASP A 437 -13.30 14.84 6.00
CA ASP A 437 -13.86 14.64 4.66
C ASP A 437 -12.94 13.81 3.75
N TYR A 438 -13.46 13.43 2.57
CA TYR A 438 -12.75 12.59 1.58
C TYR A 438 -11.36 13.12 1.18
N TYR A 439 -11.20 14.45 1.13
CA TYR A 439 -9.95 15.09 0.75
C TYR A 439 -8.96 15.16 1.90
N THR A 440 -9.41 15.53 3.10
CA THR A 440 -8.58 15.63 4.31
C THR A 440 -8.00 14.28 4.68
N VAL A 441 -8.83 13.23 4.66
CA VAL A 441 -8.39 11.85 4.95
C VAL A 441 -7.47 11.26 3.87
N GLY A 442 -7.37 11.94 2.72
CA GLY A 442 -6.42 11.60 1.65
C GLY A 442 -4.96 11.71 2.10
N ASN A 443 -4.64 12.66 2.99
CA ASN A 443 -3.27 12.91 3.44
C ASN A 443 -3.05 12.39 4.88
N ARG A 444 -2.29 11.31 5.02
CA ARG A 444 -2.01 10.67 6.31
C ARG A 444 -1.34 11.63 7.31
N TRP A 445 -0.33 12.38 6.88
CA TRP A 445 0.37 13.32 7.75
C TRP A 445 -0.60 14.37 8.32
N ARG A 446 -1.46 14.96 7.47
CA ARG A 446 -2.49 15.92 7.90
C ARG A 446 -3.49 15.32 8.89
N CYS A 447 -3.82 14.03 8.75
CA CYS A 447 -4.71 13.35 9.70
C CYS A 447 -4.10 13.28 11.11
N TYR A 448 -2.81 12.92 11.19
CA TYR A 448 -2.08 12.78 12.46
C TYR A 448 -1.67 14.11 13.11
N THR A 449 -1.53 15.19 12.35
CA THR A 449 -1.00 16.46 12.89
C THR A 449 -1.99 17.62 12.90
N LYS A 450 -3.10 17.55 12.16
CA LYS A 450 -4.10 18.62 12.07
C LYS A 450 -5.51 18.13 12.38
N ALA A 451 -6.02 17.18 11.60
CA ALA A 451 -7.42 16.77 11.71
C ALA A 451 -7.73 16.15 13.08
N CYS A 452 -6.84 15.31 13.62
CA CYS A 452 -7.00 14.75 14.97
C CYS A 452 -7.07 15.83 16.07
N LEU A 453 -6.36 16.96 15.91
CA LEU A 453 -6.37 18.07 16.89
C LEU A 453 -7.69 18.86 16.87
N GLU A 454 -8.39 18.86 15.74
CA GLU A 454 -9.74 19.41 15.64
C GLU A 454 -10.75 18.43 16.26
N VAL A 455 -10.59 17.14 16.01
CA VAL A 455 -11.52 16.09 16.49
C VAL A 455 -11.40 15.88 18.01
N VAL A 456 -10.20 15.99 18.60
CA VAL A 456 -10.02 15.81 20.05
C VAL A 456 -10.78 16.84 20.89
N ARG A 457 -11.19 17.97 20.29
CA ARG A 457 -11.98 19.01 20.98
C ARG A 457 -13.40 18.55 21.30
N TYR A 458 -13.85 17.46 20.68
CA TYR A 458 -15.13 16.84 20.94
C TYR A 458 -14.97 15.76 22.01
N PRO A 459 -15.56 15.92 23.21
CA PRO A 459 -15.30 15.04 24.35
C PRO A 459 -15.54 13.57 24.06
N LYS A 460 -16.50 13.26 23.16
CA LYS A 460 -16.82 11.88 22.80
C LYS A 460 -15.67 11.12 22.12
N TYR A 461 -14.78 11.84 21.46
CA TYR A 461 -13.69 11.28 20.65
C TYR A 461 -12.32 11.43 21.30
N ALA A 462 -12.18 12.35 22.26
CA ALA A 462 -10.89 12.71 22.85
C ALA A 462 -10.13 11.51 23.42
N ASP A 463 -10.75 10.77 24.34
CA ASP A 463 -10.15 9.61 25.00
C ASP A 463 -9.88 8.49 24.00
N ALA A 464 -10.85 8.21 23.12
CA ALA A 464 -10.78 7.14 22.13
C ALA A 464 -9.63 7.35 21.12
N ILE A 465 -9.34 8.61 20.75
CA ILE A 465 -8.21 8.95 19.88
C ILE A 465 -6.88 8.66 20.59
N VAL A 466 -6.73 9.10 21.85
CA VAL A 466 -5.50 8.87 22.61
C VAL A 466 -5.29 7.37 22.84
N ASP A 467 -6.33 6.65 23.24
CA ASP A 467 -6.29 5.19 23.42
C ASP A 467 -5.93 4.48 22.12
N HIS A 468 -6.55 4.86 21.00
CA HIS A 468 -6.25 4.24 19.72
C HIS A 468 -4.79 4.43 19.31
N LEU A 469 -4.25 5.64 19.49
CA LEU A 469 -2.84 5.92 19.20
C LEU A 469 -1.92 5.07 20.09
N VAL A 470 -2.14 5.05 21.41
CA VAL A 470 -1.32 4.30 22.36
C VAL A 470 -1.40 2.79 22.14
N ASP A 471 -2.61 2.25 22.01
CA ASP A 471 -2.82 0.80 22.01
C ASP A 471 -2.53 0.16 20.64
N ASN A 472 -2.73 0.90 19.54
CA ASN A 472 -2.68 0.33 18.18
C ASN A 472 -1.61 0.94 17.26
N LYS A 473 -1.20 2.19 17.49
CA LYS A 473 -0.31 2.92 16.55
C LYS A 473 1.10 3.08 17.06
N VAL A 474 1.29 3.25 18.37
CA VAL A 474 2.60 3.28 19.02
C VAL A 474 3.34 1.96 18.79
N THR A 475 2.67 0.82 18.86
CA THR A 475 3.28 -0.51 18.67
C THR A 475 3.20 -1.03 17.23
N HIS A 476 2.76 -0.20 16.28
CA HIS A 476 2.53 -0.63 14.90
C HIS A 476 3.81 -1.11 14.21
N TRP A 477 3.72 -2.10 13.32
CA TRP A 477 4.88 -2.69 12.65
C TRP A 477 5.60 -1.71 11.69
N ASP A 478 4.84 -0.82 11.04
CA ASP A 478 5.35 0.27 10.17
C ASP A 478 5.93 1.42 11.01
N GLU A 479 7.21 1.74 10.79
CA GLU A 479 7.96 2.79 11.49
C GLU A 479 7.35 4.17 11.34
N LEU A 480 6.93 4.53 10.12
CA LEU A 480 6.35 5.85 9.85
C LEU A 480 5.02 6.06 10.59
N ILE A 481 4.29 4.97 10.85
CA ILE A 481 3.05 5.03 11.65
C ILE A 481 3.37 5.28 13.12
N ARG A 482 4.41 4.64 13.66
CA ARG A 482 4.85 4.87 15.05
C ARG A 482 5.32 6.31 15.27
N GLU A 483 6.12 6.84 14.35
CA GLU A 483 6.57 8.24 14.40
C GLU A 483 5.41 9.24 14.35
N GLN A 484 4.47 9.04 13.42
CA GLN A 484 3.31 9.91 13.30
C GLN A 484 2.39 9.81 14.52
N ALA A 485 2.24 8.62 15.10
CA ALA A 485 1.47 8.43 16.32
C ALA A 485 2.10 9.16 17.52
N ALA A 486 3.41 9.05 17.68
CA ALA A 486 4.13 9.76 18.73
C ALA A 486 4.02 11.28 18.58
N MET A 487 4.24 11.81 17.37
CA MET A 487 4.03 13.23 17.08
C MET A 487 2.60 13.69 17.39
N ALA A 488 1.59 12.92 16.98
CA ALA A 488 0.19 13.21 17.27
C ALA A 488 -0.06 13.29 18.77
N LEU A 489 0.41 12.31 19.55
CA LEU A 489 0.27 12.31 21.02
C LEU A 489 0.92 13.54 21.67
N GLY A 490 2.10 13.95 21.21
CA GLY A 490 2.75 15.18 21.69
C GLY A 490 1.98 16.46 21.36
N LEU A 491 1.32 16.53 20.20
CA LEU A 491 0.47 17.65 19.81
C LEU A 491 -0.89 17.65 20.54
N LEU A 492 -1.39 16.47 20.91
CA LEU A 492 -2.63 16.30 21.67
C LEU A 492 -2.44 16.58 23.17
N ALA A 493 -1.24 16.36 23.70
CA ALA A 493 -0.94 16.55 25.12
C ALA A 493 -1.32 17.93 25.69
N PRO A 494 -1.12 19.07 25.01
CA PRO A 494 -1.61 20.37 25.47
C PRO A 494 -3.15 20.53 25.47
N LEU A 495 -3.85 19.75 24.62
CA LEU A 495 -5.30 19.85 24.45
C LEU A 495 -6.05 18.89 25.40
N HIS A 496 -5.41 17.79 25.81
CA HIS A 496 -6.01 16.75 26.65
C HIS A 496 -5.03 16.23 27.71
N SER A 497 -4.45 17.17 28.48
CA SER A 497 -3.26 16.92 29.32
C SER A 497 -3.45 15.88 30.42
N GLU A 498 -4.57 15.90 31.13
CA GLU A 498 -4.83 14.96 32.23
C GLU A 498 -4.88 13.52 31.73
N TYR A 499 -5.61 13.27 30.63
CA TYR A 499 -5.75 11.92 30.08
C TYR A 499 -4.43 11.41 29.49
N VAL A 500 -3.69 12.25 28.76
CA VAL A 500 -2.37 11.88 28.23
C VAL A 500 -1.37 11.62 29.36
N SER A 501 -1.41 12.39 30.43
CA SER A 501 -0.58 12.17 31.62
C SER A 501 -0.84 10.79 32.25
N ASN A 502 -2.10 10.35 32.31
CA ASN A 502 -2.47 9.03 32.84
C ASN A 502 -1.92 7.87 31.98
N LYS A 503 -1.60 8.11 30.71
CA LYS A 503 -1.00 7.11 29.81
C LYS A 503 0.52 7.03 29.91
N LEU A 504 1.20 7.98 30.58
CA LEU A 504 2.66 7.96 30.72
C LEU A 504 3.17 6.70 31.43
N GLY A 505 2.45 6.22 32.45
CA GLY A 505 2.83 5.00 33.17
C GLY A 505 2.79 3.76 32.28
N SER A 506 1.74 3.60 31.46
CA SER A 506 1.64 2.49 30.51
C SER A 506 2.71 2.56 29.42
N LEU A 507 3.01 3.76 28.91
CA LEU A 507 4.08 3.96 27.93
C LEU A 507 5.46 3.61 28.53
N LEU A 508 5.70 4.01 29.77
CA LEU A 508 6.95 3.69 30.48
C LEU A 508 7.10 2.18 30.70
N ASN A 509 6.05 1.50 31.15
CA ASN A 509 6.07 0.05 31.32
C ASN A 509 6.35 -0.66 29.98
N GLY A 510 5.74 -0.17 28.89
CA GLY A 510 6.01 -0.68 27.53
C GLY A 510 7.46 -0.49 27.08
N CYS A 511 8.18 0.51 27.61
CA CYS A 511 9.62 0.63 27.42
C CYS A 511 10.37 -0.45 28.23
N VAL A 512 10.05 -0.65 29.50
CA VAL A 512 10.86 -1.47 30.44
C VAL A 512 10.62 -2.99 30.27
N ASP A 513 9.37 -3.43 30.09
CA ASP A 513 8.98 -4.85 30.06
C ASP A 513 9.17 -5.48 28.66
N ILE A 514 10.42 -5.63 28.25
CA ILE A 514 10.81 -6.16 26.93
C ILE A 514 10.47 -7.67 26.79
N SER A 515 10.50 -8.42 27.89
CA SER A 515 10.37 -9.89 27.88
C SER A 515 8.98 -10.43 27.51
N ILE A 516 7.94 -9.58 27.52
CA ILE A 516 6.53 -9.98 27.28
C ILE A 516 6.08 -9.61 25.86
N LEU A 517 6.89 -8.87 25.10
CA LEU A 517 6.49 -8.31 23.80
C LEU A 517 6.82 -9.28 22.64
N ILE A 518 5.86 -9.45 21.72
CA ILE A 518 6.01 -10.31 20.53
C ILE A 518 7.12 -9.79 19.59
N PHE A 519 7.22 -8.46 19.44
CA PHE A 519 8.29 -7.77 18.72
C PHE A 519 8.95 -6.75 19.65
N PRO A 520 9.81 -7.21 20.58
CA PRO A 520 10.30 -6.40 21.68
C PRO A 520 11.05 -5.16 21.22
N ILE A 521 11.78 -5.31 20.11
CA ILE A 521 12.45 -4.25 19.40
C ILE A 521 11.37 -3.25 18.94
N VAL A 522 10.57 -3.59 17.92
CA VAL A 522 9.62 -2.67 17.24
C VAL A 522 8.72 -1.88 18.19
N HIS A 523 8.20 -2.54 19.22
CA HIS A 523 7.30 -1.92 20.18
C HIS A 523 8.01 -0.90 21.07
N ARG A 524 9.23 -1.22 21.54
CA ARG A 524 10.02 -0.31 22.38
C ARG A 524 10.37 1.00 21.66
N HIS A 525 10.67 0.96 20.37
CA HIS A 525 10.86 2.17 19.55
C HIS A 525 9.66 3.12 19.65
N GLY A 526 8.47 2.57 19.45
CA GLY A 526 7.24 3.33 19.50
C GLY A 526 6.99 3.94 20.87
N TYR A 527 7.10 3.12 21.93
CA TYR A 527 6.89 3.58 23.29
C TYR A 527 7.85 4.71 23.68
N LEU A 528 9.13 4.61 23.32
CA LEU A 528 10.12 5.66 23.57
C LEU A 528 9.78 6.97 22.86
N LEU A 529 9.42 6.91 21.57
CA LEU A 529 9.00 8.09 20.81
C LEU A 529 7.75 8.72 21.43
N ALA A 530 6.72 7.91 21.70
CA ALA A 530 5.46 8.38 22.26
C ALA A 530 5.67 9.04 23.62
N LEU A 531 6.47 8.41 24.49
CA LEU A 531 6.79 8.93 25.82
C LEU A 531 7.51 10.28 25.73
N SER A 532 8.53 10.39 24.86
CA SER A 532 9.24 11.65 24.60
C SER A 532 8.29 12.77 24.17
N HIS A 533 7.49 12.52 23.12
CA HIS A 533 6.59 13.52 22.57
C HIS A 533 5.49 13.93 23.56
N CYS A 534 4.91 12.97 24.29
CA CYS A 534 3.92 13.26 25.34
C CYS A 534 4.50 14.16 26.44
N ILE A 535 5.68 13.82 26.97
CA ILE A 535 6.32 14.61 28.03
C ILE A 535 6.60 16.03 27.53
N ARG A 536 7.18 16.16 26.34
CA ARG A 536 7.43 17.46 25.72
C ARG A 536 6.13 18.27 25.62
N GLY A 537 5.06 17.70 25.07
CA GLY A 537 3.77 18.37 24.94
C GLY A 537 3.15 18.78 26.28
N LEU A 538 3.20 17.92 27.29
CA LEU A 538 2.70 18.21 28.64
C LEU A 538 3.49 19.34 29.31
N LEU A 539 4.81 19.37 29.15
CA LEU A 539 5.66 20.43 29.67
C LEU A 539 5.46 21.76 28.96
N LEU A 540 5.23 21.73 27.64
CA LEU A 540 4.85 22.92 26.86
C LEU A 540 3.56 23.54 27.43
N ALA A 541 2.62 22.71 27.88
CA ALA A 541 1.37 23.12 28.50
C ALA A 541 1.47 23.46 30.01
N GLY A 542 2.66 23.32 30.61
CA GLY A 542 2.88 23.59 32.04
C GLY A 542 2.36 22.48 32.98
N PHE A 543 1.97 21.32 32.46
CA PHE A 543 1.42 20.22 33.23
C PHE A 543 2.53 19.47 34.02
N PRO A 544 2.32 19.13 35.30
CA PRO A 544 3.31 18.40 36.09
C PRO A 544 3.35 16.90 35.70
N CYS A 545 4.46 16.40 35.15
CA CYS A 545 4.69 14.94 35.01
C CYS A 545 4.98 14.31 36.38
N SER A 546 4.78 13.00 36.62
CA SER A 546 5.11 12.33 37.91
C SER A 546 6.64 12.17 38.11
N ASN A 547 7.13 12.05 39.36
CA ASN A 547 8.57 11.92 39.64
C ASN A 547 9.16 10.59 39.12
N ASP A 548 8.40 9.49 39.16
CA ASP A 548 8.89 8.15 38.78
C ASP A 548 9.14 8.00 37.27
N VAL A 549 8.27 8.58 36.43
CA VAL A 549 8.44 8.59 34.97
C VAL A 549 9.68 9.37 34.55
N ARG A 550 10.08 10.37 35.35
CA ARG A 550 11.23 11.24 35.07
C ARG A 550 12.59 10.54 35.26
N ALA A 551 12.71 9.62 36.22
CA ALA A 551 13.98 8.95 36.53
C ALA A 551 14.21 7.69 35.67
N SER A 552 13.19 6.87 35.44
CA SER A 552 13.31 5.64 34.65
C SER A 552 13.58 5.91 33.17
N PHE A 553 13.08 7.03 32.63
CA PHE A 553 13.29 7.42 31.23
C PHE A 553 14.77 7.68 30.88
N ILE A 554 15.51 8.28 31.82
CA ILE A 554 16.93 8.66 31.69
C ILE A 554 17.85 7.43 31.61
N LEU A 555 17.44 6.31 32.20
CA LEU A 555 18.26 5.12 32.38
C LEU A 555 17.96 3.99 31.38
N LEU A 556 17.08 4.22 30.39
CA LEU A 556 16.65 3.23 29.40
C LEU A 556 17.68 3.03 28.27
N ARG A 557 18.95 2.70 28.61
CA ARG A 557 19.94 2.24 27.61
C ARG A 557 20.06 0.72 27.69
N THR A 558 19.55 0.01 26.69
CA THR A 558 19.75 -1.44 26.55
C THR A 558 20.60 -1.75 25.30
N SER A 559 21.25 -2.92 25.26
CA SER A 559 22.03 -3.37 24.09
C SER A 559 21.19 -3.54 22.80
N LEU A 560 19.87 -3.64 22.95
CA LEU A 560 18.88 -3.70 21.87
C LEU A 560 18.67 -2.33 21.19
N ASP A 561 18.89 -1.22 21.91
CA ASP A 561 18.58 0.13 21.43
C ASP A 561 19.60 0.65 20.42
N ASN A 562 20.81 0.08 20.34
CA ASN A 562 21.94 0.55 19.52
C ASN A 562 21.61 0.83 18.03
N LYS A 563 20.49 0.35 17.50
CA LYS A 563 20.11 0.51 16.08
C LYS A 563 19.20 1.71 15.76
N TRP A 564 18.66 2.43 16.76
CA TRP A 564 17.61 3.44 16.50
C TRP A 564 17.91 4.85 16.97
N ALA A 565 18.44 5.63 16.04
CA ALA A 565 18.86 6.98 16.32
C ALA A 565 17.71 7.94 16.66
N LEU A 566 16.59 7.86 15.94
CA LEU A 566 15.47 8.79 16.08
C LEU A 566 14.76 8.72 17.45
N ALA A 567 14.55 7.52 17.98
CA ALA A 567 13.93 7.34 19.30
C ALA A 567 14.81 7.90 20.43
N ARG A 568 16.14 7.72 20.32
CA ARG A 568 17.10 8.25 21.29
C ARG A 568 17.27 9.76 21.16
N HIS A 569 17.32 10.26 19.94
CA HIS A 569 17.26 11.69 19.64
C HIS A 569 16.04 12.34 20.33
N SER A 570 14.85 11.78 20.08
CA SER A 570 13.62 12.28 20.70
C SER A 570 13.67 12.21 22.22
N ALA A 571 14.26 11.14 22.78
CA ALA A 571 14.41 11.03 24.22
C ALA A 571 15.33 12.10 24.81
N VAL A 572 16.48 12.34 24.19
CA VAL A 572 17.42 13.41 24.57
C VAL A 572 16.77 14.79 24.47
N ASP A 573 16.01 15.06 23.40
CA ASP A 573 15.26 16.31 23.24
C ASP A 573 14.28 16.56 24.39
N ALA A 574 13.53 15.53 24.77
CA ALA A 574 12.60 15.62 25.89
C ALA A 574 13.35 15.86 27.22
N LEU A 575 14.52 15.24 27.42
CA LEU A 575 15.38 15.49 28.59
C LEU A 575 15.88 16.93 28.65
N GLY A 576 16.32 17.48 27.52
CA GLY A 576 16.73 18.88 27.41
C GLY A 576 15.61 19.85 27.79
N GLU A 577 14.38 19.60 27.32
CA GLU A 577 13.21 20.44 27.61
C GLU A 577 12.75 20.32 29.08
N ILE A 578 12.83 19.12 29.69
CA ILE A 578 12.58 18.94 31.13
C ILE A 578 13.56 19.80 31.94
N PHE A 579 14.86 19.68 31.63
CA PHE A 579 15.91 20.37 32.38
C PHE A 579 15.82 21.89 32.23
N SER A 580 15.54 22.39 31.02
CA SER A 580 15.44 23.83 30.76
C SER A 580 14.28 24.49 31.51
N ARG A 581 13.16 23.78 31.70
CA ARG A 581 11.96 24.31 32.35
C ARG A 581 11.93 24.11 33.86
N ARG A 582 12.56 23.05 34.40
CA ARG A 582 12.55 22.73 35.83
C ARG A 582 13.91 22.18 36.30
N PRO A 583 14.94 23.02 36.46
CA PRO A 583 16.24 22.53 36.96
C PRO A 583 16.11 22.03 38.41
N CYS A 584 16.49 20.77 38.67
CA CYS A 584 16.55 20.19 40.02
C CYS A 584 17.95 19.61 40.29
N LYS A 585 18.48 19.84 41.50
CA LYS A 585 19.83 19.37 41.89
C LYS A 585 19.98 17.85 41.86
N GLU A 586 18.91 17.12 42.14
CA GLU A 586 18.88 15.64 42.09
C GLU A 586 18.99 15.10 40.66
N TRP A 587 18.72 15.93 39.64
CA TRP A 587 18.65 15.50 38.23
C TRP A 587 19.95 15.74 37.48
N ILE A 588 20.83 16.61 38.00
CA ILE A 588 22.07 16.98 37.33
C ILE A 588 22.93 15.74 37.04
N PRO A 589 23.22 14.85 38.01
CA PRO A 589 24.08 13.70 37.71
C PRO A 589 23.48 12.71 36.68
N PRO A 590 22.24 12.21 36.83
CA PRO A 590 21.67 11.24 35.88
C PRO A 590 21.44 11.81 34.47
N VAL A 591 21.00 13.07 34.36
CA VAL A 591 20.79 13.72 33.06
C VAL A 591 22.12 13.92 32.34
N PHE A 592 23.17 14.36 33.07
CA PHE A 592 24.50 14.51 32.49
C PHE A 592 25.09 13.14 32.12
N ASP A 593 24.94 12.09 32.93
CA ASP A 593 25.40 10.73 32.60
C ASP A 593 24.72 10.18 31.34
N ALA A 594 23.41 10.39 31.18
CA ALA A 594 22.68 9.99 29.98
C ALA A 594 23.09 10.82 28.75
N LEU A 595 23.30 12.13 28.90
CA LEU A 595 23.79 12.99 27.83
C LEU A 595 25.24 12.63 27.44
N PHE A 596 26.13 12.33 28.39
CA PHE A 596 27.49 11.85 28.13
C PHE A 596 27.47 10.51 27.35
N CYS A 597 26.62 9.57 27.76
CA CYS A 597 26.42 8.32 27.02
C CYS A 597 25.88 8.56 25.61
N ALA A 598 25.03 9.58 25.41
CA ALA A 598 24.46 9.92 24.11
C ALA A 598 25.43 10.68 23.20
N VAL A 599 26.38 11.45 23.76
CA VAL A 599 27.47 12.09 22.98
C VAL A 599 28.41 11.03 22.37
N GLU A 600 28.59 9.90 23.04
CA GLU A 600 29.35 8.75 22.51
C GLU A 600 28.57 7.91 21.48
N ASP A 601 27.37 8.32 21.11
CA ASP A 601 26.48 7.58 20.23
C ASP A 601 26.57 8.03 18.77
N TYR A 602 27.43 7.36 18.01
CA TYR A 602 27.67 7.63 16.59
C TYR A 602 26.62 7.04 15.63
N THR A 603 25.47 6.60 16.15
CA THR A 603 24.42 6.04 15.29
C THR A 603 23.81 7.17 14.46
N THR A 604 23.59 6.91 13.17
CA THR A 604 23.11 7.90 12.21
C THR A 604 21.69 7.60 11.75
N ASP A 605 20.82 8.61 11.67
CA ASP A 605 19.54 8.57 10.94
C ASP A 605 19.49 9.65 9.83
N CYS A 606 18.31 9.88 9.25
CA CYS A 606 18.09 10.94 8.25
C CYS A 606 18.28 12.37 8.79
N HIS A 607 18.39 12.56 10.11
CA HIS A 607 18.65 13.84 10.76
C HIS A 607 20.14 14.01 11.15
N GLY A 608 20.94 12.93 11.10
CA GLY A 608 22.38 12.96 11.30
C GLY A 608 22.86 12.01 12.40
N ASP A 609 24.05 12.29 12.92
CA ASP A 609 24.66 11.56 14.04
C ASP A 609 24.04 12.05 15.36
N ILE A 610 23.49 11.14 16.17
CA ILE A 610 22.86 11.48 17.46
C ILE A 610 23.85 12.18 18.38
N GLY A 611 25.09 11.68 18.49
CA GLY A 611 26.11 12.27 19.34
C GLY A 611 26.44 13.70 18.91
N ARG A 612 26.41 13.96 17.60
CA ARG A 612 26.56 15.30 17.04
C ARG A 612 25.36 16.21 17.36
N PHE A 613 24.14 15.69 17.30
CA PHE A 613 22.94 16.43 17.65
C PHE A 613 22.87 16.74 19.15
N VAL A 614 23.11 15.75 20.02
CA VAL A 614 23.20 15.91 21.48
C VAL A 614 24.23 16.99 21.78
N SER A 615 25.41 16.93 21.16
CA SER A 615 26.46 17.96 21.30
C SER A 615 25.97 19.35 20.87
N GLY A 616 25.21 19.44 19.78
CA GLY A 616 24.60 20.68 19.29
C GLY A 616 23.54 21.26 20.23
N CYS A 617 22.63 20.43 20.76
CA CYS A 617 21.64 20.84 21.76
C CYS A 617 22.29 21.17 23.10
N TYR A 618 23.37 20.50 23.49
CA TYR A 618 24.13 20.78 24.70
C TYR A 618 24.78 22.18 24.65
N LEU A 619 25.37 22.52 23.51
CA LEU A 619 25.96 23.83 23.24
C LEU A 619 24.91 24.95 23.03
N GLY A 620 23.73 24.61 22.52
CA GLY A 620 22.62 25.54 22.27
C GLY A 620 21.65 25.73 23.44
N SER A 621 21.65 24.85 24.45
CA SER A 621 20.69 24.88 25.55
C SER A 621 21.06 25.90 26.64
N SER A 622 20.03 26.37 27.33
CA SER A 622 20.10 27.13 28.58
C SER A 622 20.82 26.40 29.74
N ILE A 623 21.31 25.17 29.54
CA ILE A 623 22.24 24.48 30.47
C ILE A 623 23.49 25.33 30.68
N PHE A 624 24.05 25.91 29.61
CA PHE A 624 25.20 26.81 29.69
C PHE A 624 24.88 28.17 30.32
N GLN A 625 23.67 28.69 30.09
CA GLN A 625 23.21 29.96 30.69
C GLN A 625 22.93 29.83 32.20
N ASN A 626 22.54 28.65 32.69
CA ASN A 626 22.30 28.41 34.11
C ASN A 626 23.56 27.97 34.89
N LEU A 627 24.65 27.61 34.18
CA LEU A 627 25.97 27.36 34.78
C LEU A 627 26.76 28.65 35.07
N SER A 628 26.17 29.83 34.82
CA SER A 628 26.72 31.19 35.07
C SER A 628 27.00 31.55 36.55
N SER A 629 27.11 30.56 37.44
CA SER A 629 27.67 30.81 38.77
C SER A 629 29.20 30.89 38.66
N PRO A 630 29.85 32.01 39.08
CA PRO A 630 31.29 32.25 38.85
C PRO A 630 32.25 31.28 39.55
N ARG A 631 31.77 30.24 40.23
CA ARG A 631 32.58 29.34 41.07
C ARG A 631 32.46 27.85 40.76
N THR A 632 31.71 27.45 39.74
CA THR A 632 31.62 26.03 39.34
C THR A 632 32.75 25.68 38.36
N ASN A 633 33.89 25.28 38.95
CA ASN A 633 35.04 24.56 38.42
C ASN A 633 35.37 24.71 36.92
N LEU A 634 36.30 25.64 36.65
CA LEU A 634 37.06 25.72 35.41
C LEU A 634 37.69 24.37 35.01
N SER A 635 38.04 23.51 35.98
CA SER A 635 38.57 22.15 35.78
C SER A 635 37.53 21.15 35.23
N PHE A 636 36.26 21.30 35.62
CA PHE A 636 35.15 20.53 35.05
C PHE A 636 34.94 20.95 33.60
N PHE A 637 34.94 22.27 33.35
CA PHE A 637 34.90 22.83 32.00
C PHE A 637 36.08 22.37 31.13
N HIS A 638 37.29 22.34 31.68
CA HIS A 638 38.50 21.89 30.98
C HIS A 638 38.45 20.40 30.61
N ASN A 639 38.03 19.54 31.54
CA ASN A 639 37.93 18.10 31.29
C ASN A 639 36.75 17.75 30.38
N THR A 640 35.59 18.41 30.53
CA THR A 640 34.42 18.20 29.66
C THR A 640 34.69 18.66 28.23
N PHE A 641 35.37 19.79 28.03
CA PHE A 641 35.73 20.30 26.71
C PHE A 641 36.90 19.53 26.07
N ALA A 642 37.89 19.10 26.86
CA ALA A 642 39.00 18.26 26.39
C ALA A 642 38.54 16.87 25.91
N ILE A 643 37.57 16.26 26.60
CA ILE A 643 36.98 14.97 26.21
C ILE A 643 36.12 15.10 24.94
N HIS A 644 35.37 16.21 24.79
CA HIS A 644 34.61 16.49 23.54
C HIS A 644 35.52 16.76 22.33
N CYS A 645 36.69 17.38 22.53
CA CYS A 645 37.66 17.61 21.47
C CYS A 645 38.44 16.35 21.03
N GLN A 646 38.44 15.27 21.82
CA GLN A 646 39.04 13.99 21.43
C GLN A 646 38.26 13.25 20.33
N GLN A 647 36.95 13.48 20.17
CA GLN A 647 36.11 12.81 19.17
C GLN A 647 36.21 13.42 17.76
N PHE A 648 36.72 14.66 17.62
CA PHE A 648 36.99 15.31 16.33
C PHE A 648 38.39 14.96 15.82
N THR A 649 38.56 13.72 15.37
CA THR A 649 39.83 13.23 14.85
C THR A 649 40.22 13.96 13.55
N VAL A 650 41.44 14.51 13.54
CA VAL A 650 42.19 15.16 12.44
C VAL A 650 41.98 16.66 12.21
N MET A 651 40.78 17.24 12.38
CA MET A 651 40.65 18.72 12.30
C MET A 651 41.28 19.47 13.49
N SER A 652 41.48 18.81 14.64
CA SER A 652 41.82 19.49 15.88
C SER A 652 43.29 19.83 16.09
N MET A 653 44.27 19.18 15.44
CA MET A 653 45.67 19.65 15.61
C MET A 653 45.92 20.98 14.89
N ILE A 654 45.23 21.19 13.77
CA ILE A 654 45.38 22.36 12.91
C ILE A 654 44.40 23.47 13.35
N SER A 655 43.16 23.10 13.73
CA SER A 655 42.18 24.07 14.27
C SER A 655 42.58 24.59 15.66
N PHE A 656 43.33 23.85 16.47
CA PHE A 656 43.75 24.31 17.80
C PHE A 656 44.61 25.58 17.74
N ARG A 657 45.52 25.69 16.77
CA ARG A 657 46.40 26.87 16.57
C ARG A 657 45.61 28.09 16.04
N PHE A 658 44.67 27.85 15.12
CA PHE A 658 43.80 28.87 14.53
C PHE A 658 42.74 29.38 15.52
N VAL A 659 42.07 28.48 16.25
CA VAL A 659 41.04 28.79 17.24
C VAL A 659 41.64 29.55 18.43
N LEU A 660 42.82 29.18 18.93
CA LEU A 660 43.51 29.95 19.97
C LEU A 660 43.78 31.40 19.56
N ASN A 661 44.25 31.64 18.32
CA ASN A 661 44.51 33.00 17.82
C ASN A 661 43.22 33.82 17.58
N LEU A 662 42.12 33.17 17.18
CA LEU A 662 40.81 33.81 17.03
C LEU A 662 40.16 34.14 18.39
N PHE A 663 40.35 33.28 19.41
CA PHE A 663 39.86 33.47 20.78
C PHE A 663 40.47 34.69 21.49
N TYR A 664 41.67 35.11 21.10
CA TYR A 664 42.27 36.35 21.62
C TYR A 664 41.63 37.63 21.04
N SER A 665 40.77 37.53 20.02
CA SER A 665 40.36 38.68 19.21
C SER A 665 38.84 38.93 19.12
N ILE A 666 37.97 38.01 19.59
CA ILE A 666 36.50 38.12 19.43
C ILE A 666 35.75 37.72 20.72
N PRO A 667 34.67 38.43 21.14
CA PRO A 667 33.83 38.05 22.28
C PRO A 667 33.14 36.68 22.09
N ILE A 668 33.23 35.82 23.12
CA ILE A 668 32.82 34.40 23.17
C ILE A 668 31.35 34.16 22.73
N SER A 669 30.45 35.13 22.92
CA SER A 669 29.03 35.01 22.56
C SER A 669 28.77 34.98 21.05
N GLN A 670 29.62 35.60 20.23
CA GLN A 670 29.48 35.61 18.77
C GLN A 670 30.16 34.38 18.14
N THR A 671 31.22 33.88 18.77
CA THR A 671 32.02 32.74 18.28
C THR A 671 31.22 31.43 18.27
N ALA A 672 30.42 31.17 19.33
CA ALA A 672 29.58 29.98 19.40
C ALA A 672 28.49 29.96 18.30
N ALA A 673 27.87 31.11 18.00
CA ALA A 673 26.85 31.26 16.96
C ALA A 673 27.40 31.08 15.54
N LEU A 674 28.70 31.37 15.34
CA LEU A 674 29.42 31.15 14.09
C LEU A 674 29.64 29.65 13.85
N PHE A 675 30.14 28.90 14.83
CA PHE A 675 30.43 27.45 14.69
C PHE A 675 29.20 26.54 14.65
N LEU A 676 28.01 27.06 15.00
CA LEU A 676 26.73 26.34 14.96
C LEU A 676 26.11 26.21 13.56
N LYS A 677 26.64 26.89 12.54
CA LYS A 677 26.08 26.89 11.18
C LYS A 677 27.05 26.25 10.19
N ASP A 678 26.54 25.36 9.35
CA ASP A 678 27.32 24.80 8.22
C ASP A 678 27.82 25.88 7.23
N SER A 679 27.40 27.15 7.37
CA SER A 679 27.89 28.30 6.61
C SER A 679 29.34 28.72 6.90
N VAL A 680 29.97 28.20 7.96
CA VAL A 680 31.38 28.52 8.29
C VAL A 680 32.33 28.18 7.14
N PHE A 681 32.10 27.07 6.44
CA PHE A 681 32.93 26.66 5.31
C PHE A 681 33.00 27.74 4.24
N LEU A 682 31.88 28.38 3.90
CA LEU A 682 31.83 29.48 2.93
C LEU A 682 32.56 30.73 3.45
N SER A 683 32.45 31.03 4.75
CA SER A 683 33.12 32.19 5.36
C SER A 683 34.64 32.04 5.47
N ILE A 684 35.17 30.81 5.62
CA ILE A 684 36.61 30.55 5.71
C ILE A 684 37.25 30.18 4.36
N THR A 685 36.45 29.95 3.31
CA THR A 685 36.93 29.65 1.94
C THR A 685 37.94 30.67 1.40
N PRO A 686 37.78 32.00 1.60
CA PRO A 686 38.75 32.99 1.13
C PRO A 686 40.17 32.80 1.71
N LEU A 687 40.31 32.14 2.86
CA LEU A 687 41.59 31.86 3.49
C LEU A 687 42.40 30.78 2.77
N LEU A 688 41.78 30.02 1.84
CA LEU A 688 42.49 29.11 0.94
C LEU A 688 43.40 29.86 -0.07
N LEU A 689 43.32 31.19 -0.13
CA LEU A 689 44.26 32.03 -0.89
C LEU A 689 45.55 32.35 -0.10
N CYS A 690 45.58 32.05 1.21
CA CYS A 690 46.74 32.32 2.06
C CYS A 690 47.67 31.10 2.13
N GLU A 691 48.93 31.24 1.69
CA GLU A 691 49.86 30.11 1.63
C GLU A 691 50.15 29.46 2.98
N GLU A 692 50.17 30.25 4.06
CA GLU A 692 50.46 29.80 5.43
C GLU A 692 49.42 28.80 5.95
N TYR A 693 48.18 28.85 5.45
CA TYR A 693 47.05 28.04 5.93
C TYR A 693 46.51 27.06 4.87
N TYR A 694 47.03 27.12 3.63
CA TYR A 694 46.49 26.39 2.49
C TYR A 694 46.41 24.89 2.71
N THR A 695 47.54 24.24 3.04
CA THR A 695 47.65 22.77 3.17
C THR A 695 46.72 22.24 4.25
N ASP A 696 46.64 22.99 5.33
CA ASP A 696 45.89 22.67 6.54
C ASP A 696 44.38 22.82 6.34
N LEU A 697 43.96 23.94 5.74
CA LEU A 697 42.56 24.19 5.41
C LEU A 697 42.08 23.23 4.34
N ILE A 698 42.81 23.06 3.23
CA ILE A 698 42.35 22.22 2.11
C ILE A 698 42.20 20.75 2.54
N CYS A 699 43.06 20.24 3.43
CA CYS A 699 42.88 18.92 4.03
C CYS A 699 41.60 18.83 4.88
N GLY A 700 41.33 19.83 5.73
CA GLY A 700 40.11 19.89 6.55
C GLY A 700 38.84 19.95 5.70
N PHE A 701 38.85 20.75 4.64
CA PHE A 701 37.76 20.83 3.67
C PHE A 701 37.52 19.50 2.95
N VAL A 702 38.58 18.86 2.41
CA VAL A 702 38.46 17.59 1.66
C VAL A 702 37.95 16.45 2.55
N ILE A 703 38.41 16.36 3.80
CA ILE A 703 37.92 15.37 4.76
C ILE A 703 36.46 15.64 5.14
N SER A 704 36.08 16.91 5.33
CA SER A 704 34.73 17.30 5.71
C SER A 704 33.72 17.08 4.56
N ALA A 705 34.10 17.42 3.33
CA ALA A 705 33.34 17.17 2.12
C ALA A 705 33.24 15.67 1.78
N GLY A 706 34.25 14.89 2.14
CA GLY A 706 34.21 13.43 2.10
C GLY A 706 33.55 12.76 3.30
N GLY A 707 32.96 13.53 4.22
CA GLY A 707 32.40 13.06 5.49
C GLY A 707 31.10 12.26 5.35
N VAL A 708 30.61 11.72 6.47
CA VAL A 708 29.33 10.97 6.54
C VAL A 708 28.11 11.85 6.84
N SER A 709 28.33 13.11 7.24
CA SER A 709 27.26 14.02 7.67
C SER A 709 26.82 14.93 6.53
N GLU A 710 25.57 14.78 6.07
CA GLU A 710 25.03 15.44 4.88
C GLU A 710 25.17 16.97 4.88
N GLY A 711 24.80 17.66 5.98
CA GLY A 711 24.90 19.13 6.06
C GLY A 711 26.33 19.67 5.94
N THR A 712 27.28 19.00 6.61
CA THR A 712 28.70 19.34 6.55
C THR A 712 29.32 18.97 5.21
N THR A 713 29.00 17.78 4.69
CA THR A 713 29.42 17.34 3.37
C THR A 713 28.94 18.32 2.30
N MET A 714 27.66 18.70 2.31
CA MET A 714 27.09 19.61 1.33
C MET A 714 27.78 20.98 1.34
N ARG A 715 27.95 21.63 2.50
CA ARG A 715 28.55 22.97 2.56
C ARG A 715 30.06 22.98 2.35
N ALA A 716 30.78 21.96 2.85
CA ALA A 716 32.21 21.83 2.60
C ALA A 716 32.48 21.51 1.12
N SER A 717 31.68 20.63 0.50
CA SER A 717 31.76 20.35 -0.94
C SER A 717 31.43 21.60 -1.76
N GLN A 718 30.37 22.34 -1.42
CA GLN A 718 30.03 23.59 -2.11
C GLN A 718 31.20 24.58 -2.10
N ALA A 719 31.76 24.83 -0.92
CA ALA A 719 32.88 25.74 -0.75
C ALA A 719 34.14 25.29 -1.51
N LEU A 720 34.47 24.00 -1.48
CA LEU A 720 35.58 23.44 -2.25
C LEU A 720 35.38 23.57 -3.76
N MET A 721 34.16 23.34 -4.22
CA MET A 721 33.80 23.41 -5.64
C MET A 721 33.83 24.86 -6.16
N GLU A 722 33.37 25.83 -5.35
CA GLU A 722 33.49 27.26 -5.63
C GLU A 722 34.96 27.70 -5.69
N TYR A 723 35.79 27.23 -4.75
CA TYR A 723 37.24 27.47 -4.74
C TYR A 723 37.96 26.86 -5.96
N GLN A 724 37.58 25.64 -6.35
CA GLN A 724 38.13 24.96 -7.53
C GLN A 724 37.78 25.73 -8.81
N LEU A 725 36.55 26.26 -8.93
CA LEU A 725 36.11 27.07 -10.06
C LEU A 725 36.82 28.43 -10.14
N SER A 726 37.10 29.07 -8.99
CA SER A 726 37.72 30.40 -8.96
C SER A 726 39.21 30.39 -9.31
N THR A 727 39.88 29.22 -9.27
CA THR A 727 41.34 29.13 -9.21
C THR A 727 41.91 28.23 -10.31
N SER A 728 41.73 28.61 -11.58
CA SER A 728 42.13 27.80 -12.75
C SER A 728 43.65 27.56 -12.88
N LYS A 729 44.50 28.42 -12.31
CA LYS A 729 45.97 28.29 -12.32
C LYS A 729 46.52 27.38 -11.20
N ASP A 730 45.81 27.24 -10.08
CA ASP A 730 46.24 26.44 -8.92
C ASP A 730 45.64 25.02 -8.89
N LEU A 731 44.89 24.62 -9.93
CA LEU A 731 44.31 23.28 -10.04
C LEU A 731 45.36 22.16 -9.90
N LYS A 732 46.57 22.38 -10.41
CA LYS A 732 47.69 21.42 -10.26
C LYS A 732 48.10 21.27 -8.78
N ARG A 733 48.20 22.37 -8.03
CA ARG A 733 48.51 22.39 -6.59
C ARG A 733 47.39 21.72 -5.78
N PHE A 734 46.14 21.98 -6.14
CA PHE A 734 44.97 21.35 -5.52
C PHE A 734 44.98 19.83 -5.72
N LEU A 735 45.14 19.36 -6.95
CA LEU A 735 45.19 17.93 -7.25
C LEU A 735 46.39 17.23 -6.61
N GLU A 736 47.56 17.87 -6.56
CA GLU A 736 48.73 17.33 -5.87
C GLU A 736 48.42 17.13 -4.38
N THR A 737 47.75 18.10 -3.75
CA THR A 737 47.37 18.01 -2.33
C THR A 737 46.31 16.93 -2.07
N VAL A 738 45.32 16.78 -2.96
CA VAL A 738 44.30 15.71 -2.87
C VAL A 738 44.96 14.33 -3.02
N ALA A 739 45.92 14.21 -3.93
CA ALA A 739 46.66 12.97 -4.14
C ALA A 739 47.59 12.65 -2.95
N ASP A 740 48.24 13.64 -2.36
CA ASP A 740 49.03 13.48 -1.12
C ASP A 740 48.15 13.03 0.06
N LEU A 741 46.96 13.62 0.18
CA LEU A 741 45.99 13.21 1.19
C LEU A 741 45.49 11.78 0.96
N PHE A 742 45.32 11.38 -0.30
CA PHE A 742 44.97 10.00 -0.62
C PHE A 742 46.10 9.02 -0.27
N ASP A 743 47.35 9.44 -0.45
CA ASP A 743 48.54 8.70 -0.02
C ASP A 743 48.60 8.51 1.49
N VAL A 744 48.29 9.56 2.27
CA VAL A 744 48.12 9.49 3.73
C VAL A 744 46.97 8.55 4.11
N GLY A 745 45.88 8.59 3.34
CA GLY A 745 44.71 7.72 3.48
C GLY A 745 44.98 6.21 3.36
N ARG A 746 46.16 5.81 2.86
CA ARG A 746 46.60 4.39 2.88
C ARG A 746 46.85 3.86 4.30
N LYS A 747 47.29 4.73 5.22
CA LYS A 747 47.54 4.37 6.62
C LYS A 747 46.32 4.63 7.51
N VAL A 748 45.45 5.55 7.12
CA VAL A 748 44.26 5.96 7.87
C VAL A 748 43.01 5.81 7.00
N VAL A 749 42.27 4.71 7.21
CA VAL A 749 41.09 4.33 6.42
C VAL A 749 40.06 5.47 6.31
N ARG A 750 39.81 6.19 7.40
CA ARG A 750 38.86 7.32 7.44
C ARG A 750 39.21 8.44 6.46
N ILE A 751 40.50 8.78 6.33
CA ILE A 751 40.97 9.82 5.41
C ILE A 751 40.83 9.30 3.97
N GLY A 752 41.28 8.06 3.72
CA GLY A 752 41.17 7.44 2.40
C GLY A 752 39.72 7.34 1.90
N ASP A 753 38.79 6.94 2.76
CA ASP A 753 37.37 6.83 2.41
C ASP A 753 36.70 8.20 2.19
N SER A 754 37.21 9.25 2.83
CA SER A 754 36.71 10.61 2.65
C SER A 754 37.15 11.18 1.30
N VAL A 755 38.45 11.05 0.98
CA VAL A 755 38.98 11.43 -0.34
C VAL A 755 38.25 10.64 -1.44
N LEU A 756 38.11 9.33 -1.28
CA LEU A 756 37.48 8.45 -2.27
C LEU A 756 35.99 8.79 -2.56
N ARG A 757 35.25 9.29 -1.56
CA ARG A 757 33.87 9.77 -1.75
C ARG A 757 33.79 11.07 -2.53
N LEU A 758 34.79 11.93 -2.39
CA LEU A 758 34.82 13.26 -3.01
C LEU A 758 35.43 13.26 -4.41
N LEU A 759 36.32 12.30 -4.71
CA LEU A 759 37.02 12.21 -5.99
C LEU A 759 36.13 12.33 -7.24
N PRO A 760 34.96 11.69 -7.35
CA PRO A 760 34.12 11.84 -8.55
C PRO A 760 33.75 13.29 -8.85
N GLN A 761 33.45 14.09 -7.82
CA GLN A 761 33.06 15.50 -7.97
C GLN A 761 34.26 16.39 -8.34
N ILE A 762 35.45 16.07 -7.81
CA ILE A 762 36.69 16.78 -8.15
C ILE A 762 37.09 16.49 -9.59
N LEU A 763 37.05 15.21 -9.98
CA LEU A 763 37.50 14.73 -11.28
C LEU A 763 36.55 15.13 -12.42
N SER A 764 35.25 15.24 -12.17
CA SER A 764 34.26 15.66 -13.18
C SER A 764 34.37 17.14 -13.59
N ARG A 765 35.25 17.93 -12.96
CA ARG A 765 35.44 19.37 -13.21
C ARG A 765 36.85 19.73 -13.70
N LEU A 766 37.53 18.78 -14.34
CA LEU A 766 38.92 18.90 -14.79
C LEU A 766 39.09 19.56 -16.17
N HIS A 767 38.36 20.65 -16.44
CA HIS A 767 38.31 21.29 -17.77
C HIS A 767 39.68 21.66 -18.36
N VAL A 768 40.68 21.94 -17.52
CA VAL A 768 42.05 22.31 -17.95
C VAL A 768 42.90 21.08 -18.33
N LEU A 769 42.58 19.90 -17.79
CA LEU A 769 43.35 18.67 -17.99
C LEU A 769 42.68 17.68 -18.95
N GLU A 770 41.44 17.91 -19.38
CA GLU A 770 40.69 17.02 -20.28
C GLU A 770 41.43 16.70 -21.58
N GLN A 771 42.18 17.66 -22.17
CA GLN A 771 42.90 17.44 -23.43
C GLN A 771 44.27 16.74 -23.28
N CYS A 772 44.93 16.88 -22.12
CA CYS A 772 46.25 16.31 -21.84
C CYS A 772 46.34 15.82 -20.37
N PRO A 773 45.53 14.83 -19.97
CA PRO A 773 45.43 14.38 -18.58
C PRO A 773 46.74 13.73 -18.09
N ASP A 774 47.46 13.09 -19.00
CA ASP A 774 48.72 12.38 -18.70
C ASP A 774 49.87 13.32 -18.32
N SER A 775 49.73 14.63 -18.55
CA SER A 775 50.70 15.64 -18.09
C SER A 775 50.68 15.86 -16.57
N SER A 776 49.67 15.33 -15.86
CA SER A 776 49.49 15.50 -14.42
C SER A 776 50.03 14.29 -13.63
N THR A 777 51.09 14.53 -12.86
CA THR A 777 51.64 13.55 -11.90
C THR A 777 50.62 13.18 -10.83
N ALA A 778 49.87 14.18 -10.31
CA ALA A 778 48.80 13.97 -9.35
C ALA A 778 47.73 12.99 -9.87
N LEU A 779 47.26 13.20 -11.11
CA LEU A 779 46.22 12.37 -11.71
C LEU A 779 46.70 10.94 -11.93
N SER A 780 47.96 10.76 -12.35
CA SER A 780 48.60 9.45 -12.48
C SER A 780 48.66 8.70 -11.14
N ARG A 781 48.96 9.39 -10.03
CA ARG A 781 48.93 8.80 -8.67
C ARG A 781 47.52 8.41 -8.24
N LEU A 782 46.53 9.28 -8.48
CA LEU A 782 45.12 8.99 -8.18
C LEU A 782 44.64 7.76 -8.95
N LEU A 783 44.93 7.71 -10.26
CA LEU A 783 44.60 6.57 -11.13
C LEU A 783 45.23 5.26 -10.63
N LEU A 784 46.48 5.31 -10.16
CA LEU A 784 47.15 4.15 -9.56
C LEU A 784 46.44 3.65 -8.29
N HIS A 785 45.99 4.55 -7.42
CA HIS A 785 45.24 4.19 -6.21
C HIS A 785 43.86 3.59 -6.55
N LEU A 786 43.14 4.19 -7.49
CA LEU A 786 41.85 3.69 -7.97
C LEU A 786 42.00 2.28 -8.59
N THR A 787 43.04 2.08 -9.40
CA THR A 787 43.39 0.78 -9.99
C THR A 787 43.65 -0.28 -8.93
N LYS A 788 44.37 0.08 -7.85
CA LYS A 788 44.61 -0.84 -6.73
C LYS A 788 43.33 -1.20 -5.98
N ILE A 789 42.40 -0.26 -5.81
CA ILE A 789 41.12 -0.50 -5.12
C ILE A 789 40.23 -1.43 -5.93
N VAL A 790 40.05 -1.16 -7.24
CA VAL A 790 39.19 -1.97 -8.12
C VAL A 790 39.71 -3.39 -8.28
N ASN A 791 41.04 -3.57 -8.35
CA ASN A 791 41.65 -4.90 -8.46
C ASN A 791 41.85 -5.63 -7.12
N SER A 792 41.53 -4.99 -5.99
CA SER A 792 41.73 -5.60 -4.67
C SER A 792 40.69 -6.67 -4.38
N ARG A 793 41.14 -7.85 -3.96
CA ARG A 793 40.26 -8.94 -3.48
C ARG A 793 39.71 -8.69 -2.07
N THR A 794 40.27 -7.73 -1.34
CA THR A 794 39.92 -7.44 0.07
C THR A 794 39.23 -6.09 0.25
N ALA A 795 39.09 -5.29 -0.80
CA ALA A 795 38.38 -4.02 -0.74
C ALA A 795 36.87 -4.25 -0.57
N SER A 796 36.23 -3.39 0.24
CA SER A 796 34.79 -3.46 0.43
C SER A 796 34.03 -3.09 -0.86
N PRO A 797 32.84 -3.66 -1.11
CA PRO A 797 32.03 -3.31 -2.28
C PRO A 797 31.74 -1.80 -2.40
N PHE A 798 31.63 -1.12 -1.25
CA PHE A 798 31.50 0.33 -1.17
C PHE A 798 32.72 1.07 -1.74
N ARG A 799 33.94 0.70 -1.34
CA ARG A 799 35.17 1.32 -1.85
C ARG A 799 35.36 1.06 -3.34
N ILE A 800 35.04 -0.14 -3.81
CA ILE A 800 35.07 -0.47 -5.25
C ILE A 800 34.08 0.40 -6.01
N LYS A 801 32.85 0.57 -5.51
CA LYS A 801 31.85 1.47 -6.12
C LYS A 801 32.33 2.92 -6.20
N CYS A 802 32.85 3.49 -5.12
CA CYS A 802 33.35 4.87 -5.14
C CYS A 802 34.57 5.04 -6.07
N ALA A 803 35.44 4.03 -6.15
CA ALA A 803 36.55 4.03 -7.09
C ALA A 803 36.07 3.97 -8.55
N LEU A 804 35.06 3.14 -8.84
CA LEU A 804 34.44 3.07 -10.18
C LEU A 804 33.80 4.40 -10.58
N ASN A 805 33.06 5.04 -9.68
CA ASN A 805 32.49 6.36 -9.96
C ASN A 805 33.59 7.39 -10.29
N SER A 806 34.72 7.33 -9.59
CA SER A 806 35.87 8.22 -9.85
C SER A 806 36.52 7.93 -11.20
N LEU A 807 36.61 6.66 -11.60
CA LEU A 807 37.11 6.25 -12.93
C LEU A 807 36.14 6.67 -14.04
N CYS A 808 34.83 6.58 -13.82
CA CYS A 808 33.82 7.03 -14.78
C CYS A 808 33.96 8.54 -15.07
N SER A 809 34.25 9.36 -14.06
CA SER A 809 34.51 10.79 -14.23
C SER A 809 35.73 11.11 -15.12
N LEU A 810 36.63 10.13 -15.35
CA LEU A 810 37.79 10.29 -16.24
C LEU A 810 37.48 9.91 -17.69
N LEU A 811 36.30 9.35 -17.98
CA LEU A 811 35.91 8.95 -19.34
C LEU A 811 35.64 10.15 -20.27
N GLY A 812 35.50 11.36 -19.71
CA GLY A 812 35.45 12.62 -20.46
C GLY A 812 36.81 13.16 -20.91
N CYS A 813 37.91 12.55 -20.47
CA CYS A 813 39.26 12.93 -20.92
C CYS A 813 39.54 12.45 -22.37
N ASN A 814 40.58 13.01 -22.99
CA ASN A 814 41.01 12.62 -24.34
C ASN A 814 41.19 11.09 -24.48
N ARG A 815 40.51 10.48 -25.46
CA ARG A 815 40.50 9.02 -25.71
C ARG A 815 41.89 8.45 -26.01
N ASP A 816 42.80 9.26 -26.52
CA ASP A 816 44.18 8.84 -26.80
C ASP A 816 45.07 8.78 -25.55
N SER A 817 44.60 9.29 -24.41
CA SER A 817 45.35 9.30 -23.16
C SER A 817 45.43 7.94 -22.47
N ILE A 818 46.54 7.70 -21.77
CA ILE A 818 46.73 6.53 -20.90
C ILE A 818 45.69 6.55 -19.78
N THR A 819 45.37 7.74 -19.27
CA THR A 819 44.36 7.95 -18.24
C THR A 819 42.99 7.43 -18.68
N TRP A 820 42.52 7.83 -19.86
CA TRP A 820 41.24 7.38 -20.41
C TRP A 820 41.23 5.87 -20.65
N ARG A 821 42.27 5.33 -21.31
CA ARG A 821 42.36 3.89 -21.62
C ARG A 821 42.33 3.02 -20.37
N THR A 822 43.08 3.43 -19.33
CA THR A 822 43.11 2.70 -18.05
C THR A 822 41.76 2.76 -17.35
N ALA A 823 41.11 3.93 -17.32
CA ALA A 823 39.79 4.09 -16.72
C ALA A 823 38.72 3.26 -17.46
N MET A 824 38.67 3.35 -18.79
CA MET A 824 37.72 2.61 -19.62
C MET A 824 37.88 1.10 -19.45
N GLN A 825 39.12 0.58 -19.50
CA GLN A 825 39.40 -0.85 -19.28
C GLN A 825 38.92 -1.35 -17.92
N LEU A 826 39.14 -0.58 -16.84
CA LEU A 826 38.73 -0.98 -15.49
C LEU A 826 37.21 -0.94 -15.30
N VAL A 827 36.52 0.04 -15.89
CA VAL A 827 35.06 0.15 -15.82
C VAL A 827 34.39 -0.98 -16.60
N VAL A 828 34.80 -1.21 -17.85
CA VAL A 828 34.27 -2.30 -18.69
C VAL A 828 34.50 -3.67 -18.05
N ARG A 829 35.72 -3.94 -17.55
CA ARG A 829 36.02 -5.20 -16.85
C ARG A 829 35.13 -5.44 -15.63
N SER A 830 34.69 -4.37 -14.97
CA SER A 830 33.84 -4.44 -13.77
C SER A 830 32.39 -4.85 -14.07
N LEU A 831 31.94 -4.80 -15.34
CA LEU A 831 30.65 -5.33 -15.78
C LEU A 831 30.55 -6.86 -15.59
N SER A 832 31.69 -7.57 -15.60
CA SER A 832 31.77 -9.01 -15.37
C SER A 832 32.05 -9.38 -13.90
N SER A 833 31.92 -8.44 -12.95
CA SER A 833 32.15 -8.71 -11.53
C SER A 833 31.14 -9.73 -10.96
N SER A 834 31.57 -10.58 -10.02
CA SER A 834 30.67 -11.46 -9.28
C SER A 834 29.72 -10.71 -8.34
N LEU A 835 30.03 -9.43 -8.03
CA LEU A 835 29.26 -8.60 -7.11
C LEU A 835 28.22 -7.74 -7.85
N PRO A 836 26.91 -7.90 -7.59
CA PRO A 836 25.85 -7.15 -8.29
C PRO A 836 25.97 -5.63 -8.16
N VAL A 837 26.37 -5.14 -6.98
CA VAL A 837 26.54 -3.70 -6.70
C VAL A 837 27.65 -3.08 -7.57
N VAL A 838 28.69 -3.87 -7.89
CA VAL A 838 29.84 -3.43 -8.70
C VAL A 838 29.45 -3.39 -10.18
N ARG A 839 28.77 -4.43 -10.68
CA ARG A 839 28.29 -4.46 -12.08
C ARG A 839 27.33 -3.32 -12.37
N ARG A 840 26.37 -3.09 -11.47
CA ARG A 840 25.41 -2.00 -11.58
C ARG A 840 26.10 -0.64 -11.63
N ALA A 841 27.04 -0.38 -10.73
CA ALA A 841 27.77 0.90 -10.70
C ALA A 841 28.60 1.12 -11.98
N ALA A 842 29.23 0.06 -12.50
CA ALA A 842 29.95 0.13 -13.77
C ALA A 842 29.01 0.41 -14.96
N ALA A 843 27.85 -0.25 -15.03
CA ALA A 843 26.88 -0.05 -16.10
C ALA A 843 26.24 1.34 -16.08
N GLU A 844 25.80 1.81 -14.91
CA GLU A 844 25.23 3.16 -14.72
C GLU A 844 26.27 4.23 -15.06
N GLY A 845 27.50 4.12 -14.52
CA GLY A 845 28.56 5.08 -14.78
C GLY A 845 29.03 5.11 -16.24
N LEU A 846 29.08 3.94 -16.91
CA LEU A 846 29.42 3.88 -18.33
C LEU A 846 28.30 4.50 -19.19
N TYR A 847 27.04 4.20 -18.90
CA TYR A 847 25.90 4.79 -19.60
C TYR A 847 25.89 6.32 -19.50
N GLU A 848 26.06 6.88 -18.29
CA GLU A 848 26.06 8.32 -18.05
C GLU A 848 27.17 9.08 -18.79
N ASN A 849 28.35 8.46 -18.96
CA ASN A 849 29.50 9.13 -19.58
C ASN A 849 29.61 8.85 -21.09
N VAL A 850 29.10 7.70 -21.55
CA VAL A 850 29.19 7.29 -22.96
C VAL A 850 27.99 7.77 -23.77
N CYS A 851 26.80 7.95 -23.16
CA CYS A 851 25.62 8.47 -23.87
C CYS A 851 25.78 9.91 -24.36
N LEU A 852 26.74 10.65 -23.81
CA LEU A 852 27.09 12.01 -24.23
C LEU A 852 28.09 12.03 -25.40
N THR A 853 28.53 10.86 -25.88
CA THR A 853 29.50 10.72 -26.95
C THR A 853 28.92 9.88 -28.10
N ASP A 854 29.42 10.08 -29.32
CA ASP A 854 28.99 9.32 -30.51
C ASP A 854 29.45 7.86 -30.38
N VAL A 855 28.55 6.99 -29.90
CA VAL A 855 28.80 5.57 -29.61
C VAL A 855 27.63 4.74 -30.12
N ASP A 856 27.94 3.51 -30.54
CA ASP A 856 26.98 2.54 -31.07
C ASP A 856 25.75 2.34 -30.16
N ASP A 857 24.56 2.49 -30.75
CA ASP A 857 23.27 2.29 -30.10
C ASP A 857 23.15 0.92 -29.42
N GLN A 858 23.86 -0.09 -29.94
CA GLN A 858 23.93 -1.43 -29.35
C GLN A 858 24.55 -1.40 -27.94
N VAL A 859 25.54 -0.55 -27.68
CA VAL A 859 26.16 -0.42 -26.35
C VAL A 859 25.17 0.20 -25.37
N LEU A 860 24.46 1.24 -25.78
CA LEU A 860 23.44 1.90 -24.95
C LEU A 860 22.27 0.98 -24.65
N LEU A 861 21.85 0.18 -25.63
CA LEU A 861 20.81 -0.83 -25.46
C LEU A 861 21.24 -1.93 -24.47
N LEU A 862 22.45 -2.48 -24.65
CA LEU A 862 22.97 -3.53 -23.76
C LEU A 862 23.14 -3.03 -22.32
N LEU A 863 23.57 -1.78 -22.13
CA LEU A 863 23.70 -1.18 -20.79
C LEU A 863 22.35 -0.99 -20.10
N THR A 864 21.28 -0.72 -20.84
CA THR A 864 19.94 -0.43 -20.29
C THR A 864 19.05 -1.65 -20.15
N GLU A 865 19.07 -2.59 -21.10
CA GLU A 865 18.20 -3.78 -21.09
C GLU A 865 18.75 -4.91 -20.21
N THR A 866 20.06 -4.96 -20.00
CA THR A 866 20.66 -6.01 -19.16
C THR A 866 20.35 -5.78 -17.68
N VAL A 867 19.79 -6.79 -17.01
CA VAL A 867 19.47 -6.74 -15.58
C VAL A 867 20.73 -7.01 -14.75
N TRP A 868 21.60 -6.01 -14.62
CA TRP A 868 22.92 -6.13 -13.96
C TRP A 868 22.90 -6.60 -12.49
N GLN A 869 21.74 -6.52 -11.84
CA GLN A 869 21.52 -6.89 -10.44
C GLN A 869 21.20 -8.38 -10.23
N ASP A 870 20.85 -9.11 -11.30
CA ASP A 870 20.47 -10.52 -11.22
C ASP A 870 21.68 -11.40 -10.88
N THR A 871 21.44 -12.44 -10.07
CA THR A 871 22.45 -13.41 -9.62
C THR A 871 22.13 -14.84 -10.04
N SER A 872 21.06 -15.06 -10.81
CA SER A 872 20.71 -16.38 -11.32
C SER A 872 21.78 -16.90 -12.30
N PRO A 873 22.09 -18.21 -12.30
CA PRO A 873 23.11 -18.77 -13.20
C PRO A 873 22.82 -18.49 -14.68
N THR A 874 21.54 -18.49 -15.07
CA THR A 874 21.08 -18.16 -16.42
C THR A 874 21.29 -16.69 -16.79
N ALA A 875 21.04 -15.76 -15.85
CA ALA A 875 21.29 -14.33 -16.09
C ALA A 875 22.79 -14.01 -16.12
N MET A 876 23.62 -14.71 -15.33
CA MET A 876 25.07 -14.48 -15.32
C MET A 876 25.74 -14.80 -16.66
N VAL A 877 25.24 -15.78 -17.42
CA VAL A 877 25.70 -16.04 -18.80
C VAL A 877 25.39 -14.86 -19.70
N SER A 878 24.13 -14.39 -19.70
CA SER A 878 23.69 -13.23 -20.49
C SER A 878 24.41 -11.93 -20.12
N ILE A 879 24.69 -11.71 -18.84
CA ILE A 879 25.48 -10.56 -18.35
C ILE A 879 26.91 -10.61 -18.87
N HIS A 880 27.52 -11.80 -18.91
CA HIS A 880 28.89 -11.96 -19.41
C HIS A 880 28.97 -11.78 -20.93
N ASP A 881 27.97 -12.26 -21.67
CA ASP A 881 27.86 -12.05 -23.11
C ASP A 881 27.65 -10.56 -23.47
N ALA A 882 26.81 -9.87 -22.70
CA ALA A 882 26.59 -8.43 -22.83
C ALA A 882 27.87 -7.64 -22.53
N ALA A 883 28.55 -7.95 -21.41
CA ALA A 883 29.82 -7.33 -21.04
C ALA A 883 30.92 -7.54 -22.10
N SER A 884 31.03 -8.76 -22.65
CA SER A 884 32.01 -9.10 -23.71
C SER A 884 31.73 -8.36 -25.02
N THR A 885 30.45 -8.14 -25.33
CA THR A 885 30.04 -7.37 -26.52
C THR A 885 30.35 -5.89 -26.35
N ILE A 886 30.04 -5.31 -25.18
CA ILE A 886 30.40 -3.93 -24.83
C ILE A 886 31.92 -3.72 -24.87
N GLU A 887 32.69 -4.68 -24.34
CA GLU A 887 34.16 -4.65 -24.39
C GLU A 887 34.70 -4.62 -25.82
N ARG A 888 34.13 -5.44 -26.72
CA ARG A 888 34.53 -5.46 -28.13
C ARG A 888 34.29 -4.12 -28.82
N ILE A 889 33.11 -3.56 -28.66
CA ILE A 889 32.72 -2.32 -29.34
C ILE A 889 33.55 -1.14 -28.80
N LEU A 890 33.71 -1.02 -27.48
CA LEU A 890 34.36 0.14 -26.87
C LEU A 890 35.89 0.08 -26.84
N LEU A 891 36.49 -1.12 -26.83
CA LEU A 891 37.94 -1.28 -26.69
C LEU A 891 38.64 -1.94 -27.89
N LEU A 892 37.94 -2.64 -28.78
CA LEU A 892 38.55 -3.40 -29.89
C LEU A 892 38.20 -2.87 -31.30
N GLU A 893 37.04 -2.22 -31.51
CA GLU A 893 36.62 -1.72 -32.84
C GLU A 893 37.10 -0.28 -33.16
N GLY A 894 37.80 0.38 -32.23
CA GLY A 894 38.34 1.74 -32.44
C GLY A 894 39.54 1.85 -33.40
N ASP A 895 40.13 0.73 -33.83
CA ASP A 895 41.31 0.72 -34.71
C ASP A 895 40.98 0.51 -36.21
N SER A 896 39.73 0.15 -36.54
CA SER A 896 39.31 -0.16 -37.92
C SER A 896 38.70 1.02 -38.70
N SER A 897 38.44 2.15 -38.04
CA SER A 897 37.87 3.34 -38.70
C SER A 897 38.91 4.25 -39.38
N LYS A 898 40.21 3.96 -39.27
CA LYS A 898 41.29 4.70 -39.97
C LYS A 898 41.62 4.18 -41.38
N THR A 899 40.93 3.16 -41.90
CA THR A 899 41.25 2.56 -43.21
C THR A 899 40.15 2.67 -44.27
N MET A 900 39.02 3.35 -44.00
CA MET A 900 37.87 3.33 -44.92
C MET A 900 37.33 4.68 -45.38
N LEU A 901 37.99 5.82 -45.15
CA LEU A 901 37.74 7.07 -45.89
C LEU A 901 39.00 7.95 -45.82
N SER A 902 39.56 8.21 -47.01
CA SER A 902 40.67 9.10 -47.40
C SER A 902 41.24 10.08 -46.37
#